data_AF-A0A0J1BE92-F1
#
_entry.id   AF-A0A0J1BE92-F1
#
_cell.length_a   1.000
_cell.length_b   1.000
_cell.length_c   1.000
_cell.angle_alpha   90.00
_cell.angle_beta   90.00
_cell.angle_gamma   90.00
#
_symmetry.space_group_name_H-M   'P 1'
#
loop_
_entity.id
_entity.type
_entity.pdbx_description
1 polymer ?
#
loop_
_entity_poly.entity_id
_entity_poly.type
_entity_poly.pdbx_seq_one_letter_code
_entity_poly.pdbx_strand_id
1 'polypeptide(L)'
;MALNNVSMALISLLTKDAIFLLILLMIVSALARTKQAAFAVMKRNFIGYFSNPTGYVFLCIFVFLTSVAAFWPYEFFNSNLATLDQLNYWFPVIMLVFIPAITMSIWAEEKRQGTDELLLTLPADDFDIVIGKYMSAAAIFTSSLLFSQLSTFTTLAILTEGSLDTGLIFTTYLGYWFVGLAMIAIGMIASFLTGNLTVGFILGALFNAPLAFASLADSVSPSQRVAEWVRDSGIARPFDDFGRGVISSSSIIYFILVAAVALYVCMVLIGRRHWTGGKDGNSMAWHYVARSLALVLFTVGAVMLFRSKDVVRADMTEGKVSSLADATKTLIRELDDDRPIVIDAFISKEVPELYAKTRYELVNLLKEFRSEAAKNGRTIEVNLYDGIDLFSEDAALAADRFGIEPVTRMFREKGAYTQKQLILGAAFRSGLEKVTVPIFEYGIPVEYELVRSINTVARGTRKRLGIVATDARLMGGTVMNGMSMQRIEKHPLIDELAKQYDVEEVDLSGPITPGVYDALVAVQPSSLAPQQFDRLTAAIQAGVPTAIFEDPRPIGAQYVTATGDAKQAQGGMFGGGGASPKGDIRQLWDVLELNVPGQPGMQGLFSPELVWQQHNPYPNLDTANELWLFIDEQARGVQPGEALSDDSPITSGLRQVLAILGGAVYAKKDATLKHTALLSTGPLSGTLPSQVVGQVMTGQTTLAQEIQGVNPNVPIAMAIEANKSAEGSDSEAAGIKAVYVADMDIILPEFLLIRADPDQISDMRFQFQNVTFALNVIDWLTGDTSFIDVRNHEPIYASLRMIDSVKEEAASLVRKRSREFQTQYDETIREAQEKSDQEVQALREEIEKLQEDRETGSVPQSVLREKLTAFQIKQANQQRILDVQQAKLQNEREQKIQDVRREAEQEVTAIQNQVKTAAVILPCIPPLIVGIMVFASRRLRERENISKSRLK
;
A
#
# COMPACT_ATOMS: atom_id res chain seq x y z
N MET A 1 -24.52 -5.14 10.22
CA MET A 1 -23.57 -5.77 9.27
C MET A 1 -22.31 -6.29 9.95
N ALA A 2 -21.62 -5.48 10.78
CA ALA A 2 -20.35 -5.85 11.44
C ALA A 2 -20.36 -7.17 12.25
N LEU A 3 -21.39 -7.43 13.09
CA LEU A 3 -21.47 -8.70 13.84
C LEU A 3 -21.53 -9.94 12.93
N ASN A 4 -22.13 -9.81 11.73
CA ASN A 4 -22.22 -10.92 10.78
C ASN A 4 -20.86 -11.23 10.17
N ASN A 5 -20.06 -10.20 9.86
CA ASN A 5 -18.72 -10.34 9.30
C ASN A 5 -17.73 -10.94 10.31
N VAL A 6 -17.76 -10.49 11.57
CA VAL A 6 -16.94 -11.07 12.65
C VAL A 6 -17.28 -12.54 12.87
N SER A 7 -18.57 -12.89 12.84
CA SER A 7 -19.02 -14.28 12.98
C SER A 7 -18.55 -15.16 11.81
N MET A 8 -18.61 -14.64 10.58
CA MET A 8 -18.11 -15.35 9.39
C MET A 8 -16.59 -15.55 9.43
N ALA A 9 -15.82 -14.53 9.82
CA ALA A 9 -14.38 -14.65 10.01
C ALA A 9 -14.03 -15.68 11.09
N LEU A 10 -14.79 -15.70 12.20
CA LEU A 10 -14.61 -16.69 13.27
C LEU A 10 -14.91 -18.11 12.77
N ILE A 11 -16.00 -18.30 12.02
CA ILE A 11 -16.35 -19.59 11.42
C ILE A 11 -15.26 -20.04 10.45
N SER A 12 -14.73 -19.14 9.60
CA SER A 12 -13.64 -19.44 8.67
C SER A 12 -12.39 -19.93 9.42
N LEU A 13 -11.96 -19.19 10.45
CA LEU A 13 -10.82 -19.57 11.28
C LEU A 13 -11.05 -20.91 11.99
N LEU A 14 -12.19 -21.08 12.65
CA LEU A 14 -12.55 -22.31 13.35
C LEU A 14 -12.66 -23.51 12.40
N THR A 15 -13.04 -23.29 11.14
CA THR A 15 -13.06 -24.35 10.12
C THR A 15 -11.65 -24.79 9.75
N LYS A 16 -10.71 -23.83 9.54
CA LYS A 16 -9.29 -24.12 9.29
C LYS A 16 -8.67 -24.85 10.50
N ASP A 17 -8.94 -24.38 11.71
CA ASP A 17 -8.48 -25.00 12.95
C ASP A 17 -9.10 -26.40 13.15
N ALA A 18 -10.37 -26.60 12.80
CA ALA A 18 -11.02 -27.90 12.89
C ALA A 18 -10.39 -28.91 11.92
N ILE A 19 -10.08 -28.51 10.69
CA ILE A 19 -9.36 -29.35 9.72
C ILE A 19 -7.98 -29.74 10.28
N PHE A 20 -7.25 -28.76 10.82
CA PHE A 20 -5.95 -29.00 11.46
C PHE A 20 -6.06 -29.95 12.66
N LEU A 21 -7.03 -29.74 13.55
CA LEU A 21 -7.29 -30.59 14.70
C LEU A 21 -7.72 -32.00 14.29
N LEU A 22 -8.48 -32.15 13.22
CA LEU A 22 -8.82 -33.47 12.67
C LEU A 22 -7.57 -34.20 12.18
N ILE A 23 -6.64 -33.51 11.53
CA ILE A 23 -5.34 -34.08 11.13
C ILE A 23 -4.56 -34.54 12.37
N LEU A 24 -4.47 -33.70 13.41
CA LEU A 24 -3.81 -34.07 14.66
C LEU A 24 -4.50 -35.27 15.34
N LEU A 25 -5.83 -35.31 15.37
CA LEU A 25 -6.59 -36.43 15.92
C LEU A 25 -6.39 -37.71 15.11
N MET A 26 -6.26 -37.63 13.78
CA MET A 26 -5.90 -38.78 12.95
C MET A 26 -4.51 -39.31 13.29
N ILE A 27 -3.52 -38.43 13.48
CA ILE A 27 -2.16 -38.79 13.91
C ILE A 27 -2.18 -39.46 15.29
N VAL A 28 -2.89 -38.87 16.25
CA VAL A 28 -3.04 -39.43 17.61
C VAL A 28 -3.78 -40.76 17.60
N SER A 29 -4.81 -40.90 16.76
CA SER A 29 -5.58 -42.15 16.60
C SER A 29 -4.73 -43.25 15.97
N ALA A 30 -3.90 -42.92 14.97
CA ALA A 30 -2.93 -43.84 14.39
C ALA A 30 -1.91 -44.29 15.44
N LEU A 31 -1.40 -43.37 16.27
CA LEU A 31 -0.50 -43.69 17.38
C LEU A 31 -1.20 -44.59 18.42
N ALA A 32 -2.44 -44.29 18.78
CA ALA A 32 -3.22 -45.09 19.75
C ALA A 32 -3.46 -46.53 19.27
N ARG A 33 -3.66 -46.72 17.95
CA ARG A 33 -3.85 -48.06 17.36
C ARG A 33 -2.55 -48.84 17.20
N THR A 34 -1.48 -48.17 16.78
CA THR A 34 -0.20 -48.82 16.48
C THR A 34 0.68 -49.03 17.71
N LYS A 35 0.69 -48.06 18.64
CA LYS A 35 1.58 -48.00 19.81
C LYS A 35 0.82 -47.60 21.06
N GLN A 36 0.14 -48.57 21.68
CA GLN A 36 -0.70 -48.35 22.88
C GLN A 36 0.09 -47.77 24.06
N ALA A 37 1.34 -48.19 24.26
CA ALA A 37 2.21 -47.69 25.33
C ALA A 37 2.49 -46.18 25.18
N ALA A 38 2.83 -45.72 23.97
CA ALA A 38 3.08 -44.30 23.69
C ALA A 38 1.85 -43.43 23.99
N PHE A 39 0.66 -43.89 23.58
CA PHE A 39 -0.59 -43.19 23.84
C PHE A 39 -0.94 -43.14 25.34
N ALA A 40 -0.69 -44.23 26.08
CA ALA A 40 -0.90 -44.26 27.53
C ALA A 40 0.01 -43.24 28.25
N VAL A 41 1.28 -43.15 27.86
CA VAL A 41 2.23 -42.17 28.37
C VAL A 41 1.79 -40.74 28.03
N MET A 42 1.38 -40.50 26.78
CA MET A 42 0.87 -39.19 26.34
C MET A 42 -0.33 -38.74 27.17
N LYS A 43 -1.34 -39.61 27.28
CA LYS A 43 -2.58 -39.34 28.03
C LYS A 43 -2.31 -39.06 29.50
N ARG A 44 -1.43 -39.85 30.14
CA ARG A 44 -1.06 -39.69 31.56
C ARG A 44 -0.44 -38.30 31.80
N ASN A 45 0.55 -37.92 31.00
CA ASN A 45 1.28 -36.66 31.20
C ASN A 45 0.41 -35.44 30.84
N PHE A 46 -0.39 -35.51 29.77
CA PHE A 46 -1.28 -34.43 29.37
C PHE A 46 -2.36 -34.15 30.43
N ILE A 47 -3.05 -35.20 30.89
CA ILE A 47 -4.07 -35.06 31.95
C ILE A 47 -3.42 -34.61 33.26
N GLY A 48 -2.22 -35.12 33.58
CA GLY A 48 -1.47 -34.73 34.77
C GLY A 48 -1.17 -33.23 34.80
N TYR A 49 -0.79 -32.63 33.66
CA TYR A 49 -0.50 -31.20 33.54
C TYR A 49 -1.75 -30.34 33.79
N PHE A 50 -2.86 -30.63 33.11
CA PHE A 50 -4.12 -29.86 33.24
C PHE A 50 -4.94 -30.19 34.51
N SER A 51 -4.53 -31.20 35.30
CA SER A 51 -5.10 -31.47 36.62
C SER A 51 -4.46 -30.60 37.72
N ASN A 52 -3.35 -29.93 37.42
CA ASN A 52 -2.67 -29.02 38.34
C ASN A 52 -3.03 -27.56 38.01
N PRO A 53 -3.48 -26.76 39.00
CA PRO A 53 -3.72 -25.33 38.80
C PRO A 53 -2.54 -24.56 38.18
N THR A 54 -1.30 -25.01 38.44
CA THR A 54 -0.10 -24.38 37.89
C THR A 54 -0.09 -24.36 36.36
N GLY A 55 -0.65 -25.39 35.70
CA GLY A 55 -0.71 -25.44 34.23
C GLY A 55 -1.52 -24.31 33.61
N TYR A 56 -2.60 -23.88 34.27
CA TYR A 56 -3.43 -22.75 33.81
C TYR A 56 -2.78 -21.39 34.09
N VAL A 57 -1.98 -21.28 35.15
CA VAL A 57 -1.17 -20.08 35.40
C VAL A 57 -0.15 -19.89 34.29
N PHE A 58 0.54 -20.96 33.87
CA PHE A 58 1.46 -20.90 32.72
C PHE A 58 0.75 -20.54 31.41
N LEU A 59 -0.46 -21.09 31.18
CA LEU A 59 -1.26 -20.73 30.01
C LEU A 59 -1.63 -19.24 30.03
N CYS A 60 -2.05 -18.71 31.18
CA CYS A 60 -2.39 -17.31 31.36
C CYS A 60 -1.18 -16.39 31.11
N ILE A 61 -0.01 -16.73 31.66
CA ILE A 61 1.23 -15.97 31.42
C ILE A 61 1.62 -16.01 29.94
N PHE A 62 1.48 -17.16 29.27
CA PHE A 62 1.77 -17.27 27.84
C PHE A 62 0.87 -16.35 27.01
N VAL A 63 -0.45 -16.44 27.23
CA VAL A 63 -1.44 -15.59 26.53
C VAL A 63 -1.19 -14.10 26.82
N PHE A 64 -0.87 -13.76 28.07
CA PHE A 64 -0.51 -12.40 28.46
C PHE A 64 0.71 -11.88 27.68
N LEU A 65 1.81 -12.64 27.67
CA LEU A 65 3.04 -12.25 26.99
C LEU A 65 2.83 -12.11 25.47
N THR A 66 2.08 -13.03 24.84
CA THR A 66 1.78 -12.92 23.41
C THR A 66 0.87 -11.73 23.12
N SER A 67 -0.09 -11.41 23.99
CA SER A 67 -1.00 -10.27 23.79
C SER A 67 -0.28 -8.93 23.96
N VAL A 68 0.61 -8.82 24.96
CA VAL A 68 1.47 -7.64 25.15
C VAL A 68 2.37 -7.45 23.95
N ALA A 69 3.04 -8.51 23.49
CA ALA A 69 3.93 -8.42 22.33
C ALA A 69 3.20 -8.03 21.04
N ALA A 70 1.96 -8.48 20.84
CA ALA A 70 1.16 -8.15 19.66
C ALA A 70 0.64 -6.70 19.67
N PHE A 71 0.06 -6.24 20.78
CA PHE A 71 -0.78 -5.03 20.78
C PHE A 71 -0.21 -3.84 21.56
N TRP A 72 0.76 -4.05 22.45
CA TRP A 72 1.34 -2.96 23.25
C TRP A 72 2.25 -2.01 22.45
N PRO A 73 3.11 -2.50 21.53
CA PRO A 73 4.03 -1.64 20.76
C PRO A 73 3.31 -0.49 20.05
N TYR A 74 4.01 0.63 19.90
CA TYR A 74 3.45 1.83 19.27
C TYR A 74 3.22 1.61 17.77
N GLU A 75 4.12 0.83 17.16
CA GLU A 75 4.18 0.50 15.74
C GLU A 75 2.92 -0.20 15.23
N PHE A 76 2.20 -0.94 16.09
CA PHE A 76 0.98 -1.65 15.69
C PHE A 76 -0.14 -0.66 15.28
N PHE A 77 -0.40 0.37 16.08
CA PHE A 77 -1.41 1.38 15.76
C PHE A 77 -0.91 2.40 14.74
N ASN A 78 0.40 2.65 14.70
CA ASN A 78 1.00 3.57 13.74
C ASN A 78 1.06 2.99 12.31
N SER A 79 1.18 1.68 12.15
CA SER A 79 1.15 1.04 10.83
C SER A 79 -0.25 0.92 10.26
N ASN A 80 -1.28 0.93 11.12
CA ASN A 80 -2.68 0.73 10.75
C ASN A 80 -2.94 -0.56 9.94
N LEU A 81 -2.10 -1.59 10.11
CA LEU A 81 -2.21 -2.89 9.47
C LEU A 81 -2.57 -3.95 10.52
N ALA A 82 -3.53 -4.82 10.19
CA ALA A 82 -3.95 -5.94 11.04
C ALA A 82 -3.02 -7.16 10.86
N THR A 83 -1.72 -6.95 11.02
CA THR A 83 -0.67 -7.97 10.89
C THR A 83 -0.13 -8.43 12.25
N LEU A 84 0.62 -9.52 12.28
CA LEU A 84 1.24 -10.08 13.50
C LEU A 84 2.75 -9.82 13.59
N ASP A 85 3.28 -8.86 12.84
CA ASP A 85 4.72 -8.58 12.73
C ASP A 85 5.38 -8.29 14.08
N GLN A 86 4.70 -7.53 14.95
CA GLN A 86 5.19 -7.23 16.29
C GLN A 86 5.30 -8.49 17.16
N LEU A 87 4.31 -9.40 17.05
CA LEU A 87 4.36 -10.69 17.73
C LEU A 87 5.46 -11.56 17.13
N ASN A 88 5.57 -11.64 15.80
CA ASN A 88 6.58 -12.40 15.07
C ASN A 88 8.00 -12.04 15.53
N TYR A 89 8.26 -10.76 15.76
CA TYR A 89 9.55 -10.26 16.25
C TYR A 89 9.88 -10.74 17.68
N TRP A 90 8.91 -10.66 18.61
CA TRP A 90 9.12 -11.02 20.02
C TRP A 90 8.92 -12.52 20.31
N PHE A 91 8.28 -13.26 19.41
CA PHE A 91 7.90 -14.66 19.62
C PHE A 91 9.08 -15.59 19.95
N PRO A 92 10.26 -15.53 19.28
CA PRO A 92 11.40 -16.37 19.64
C PRO A 92 11.86 -16.20 21.10
N VAL A 93 11.79 -14.96 21.62
CA VAL A 93 12.16 -14.65 23.01
C VAL A 93 11.14 -15.23 23.99
N ILE A 94 9.83 -15.11 23.67
CA ILE A 94 8.76 -15.71 24.47
C ILE A 94 8.94 -17.24 24.52
N MET A 95 9.25 -17.87 23.38
CA MET A 95 9.48 -19.31 23.29
C MET A 95 10.71 -19.77 24.09
N LEU A 96 11.77 -18.97 24.14
CA LEU A 96 12.98 -19.29 24.91
C LEU A 96 12.71 -19.41 26.41
N VAL A 97 11.68 -18.74 26.92
CA VAL A 97 11.23 -18.88 28.31
C VAL A 97 10.15 -19.95 28.45
N PHE A 98 9.17 -19.96 27.55
CA PHE A 98 7.99 -20.82 27.68
C PHE A 98 8.29 -22.30 27.42
N ILE A 99 9.10 -22.61 26.40
CA ILE A 99 9.41 -23.99 26.04
C ILE A 99 10.19 -24.70 27.14
N PRO A 100 11.28 -24.12 27.72
CA PRO A 100 11.97 -24.75 28.84
C PRO A 100 11.09 -24.91 30.08
N ALA A 101 10.11 -24.02 30.31
CA ALA A 101 9.17 -24.18 31.42
C ALA A 101 8.26 -25.42 31.25
N ILE A 102 7.86 -25.74 30.01
CA ILE A 102 7.09 -26.96 29.71
C ILE A 102 8.00 -28.19 29.74
N THR A 103 9.22 -28.10 29.19
CA THR A 103 10.08 -29.28 29.03
C THR A 103 10.90 -29.64 30.26
N MET A 104 11.16 -28.69 31.18
CA MET A 104 12.05 -28.92 32.32
C MET A 104 11.64 -30.12 33.18
N SER A 105 10.33 -30.36 33.34
CA SER A 105 9.80 -31.42 34.21
C SER A 105 9.62 -32.77 33.50
N ILE A 106 9.75 -32.84 32.17
CA ILE A 106 9.42 -34.05 31.40
C ILE A 106 10.26 -35.26 31.84
N TRP A 107 11.56 -35.06 32.09
CA TRP A 107 12.49 -36.11 32.53
C TRP A 107 13.08 -35.83 33.90
N ALA A 108 13.40 -34.56 34.20
CA ALA A 108 14.03 -34.20 35.47
C ALA A 108 13.14 -34.53 36.69
N GLU A 109 11.81 -34.42 36.56
CA GLU A 109 10.90 -34.73 37.67
C GLU A 109 10.89 -36.23 37.99
N GLU A 110 10.93 -37.09 36.98
CA GLU A 110 10.95 -38.54 37.17
C GLU A 110 12.29 -39.02 37.75
N LYS A 111 13.40 -38.41 37.33
CA LYS A 111 14.71 -38.62 37.96
C LYS A 111 14.72 -38.15 39.42
N ARG A 112 14.13 -36.99 39.70
CA ARG A 112 14.04 -36.43 41.06
C ARG A 112 13.21 -37.32 41.99
N GLN A 113 12.12 -37.89 41.48
CA GLN A 113 11.22 -38.76 42.23
C GLN A 113 11.68 -40.24 42.29
N GLY A 114 12.74 -40.61 41.56
CA GLY A 114 13.18 -42.00 41.43
C GLY A 114 12.21 -42.89 40.64
N THR A 115 11.22 -42.30 39.97
CA THR A 115 10.21 -43.03 39.19
C THR A 115 10.66 -43.37 37.78
N ASP A 116 11.85 -42.89 37.38
CA ASP A 116 12.51 -43.29 36.13
C ASP A 116 12.68 -44.82 36.09
N GLU A 117 13.12 -45.46 37.18
CA GLU A 117 13.27 -46.93 37.25
C GLU A 117 11.96 -47.71 37.00
N LEU A 118 10.82 -47.15 37.41
CA LEU A 118 9.49 -47.72 37.17
C LEU A 118 9.07 -47.62 35.70
N LEU A 119 9.41 -46.52 35.03
CA LEU A 119 9.18 -46.39 33.58
C LEU A 119 10.07 -47.33 32.78
N LEU A 120 11.29 -47.54 33.27
CA LEU A 120 12.30 -48.38 32.65
C LEU A 120 12.06 -49.88 32.80
N THR A 121 11.13 -50.29 33.67
CA THR A 121 10.69 -51.69 33.86
C THR A 121 9.37 -52.01 33.15
N LEU A 122 8.72 -51.03 32.52
CA LEU A 122 7.53 -51.25 31.70
C LEU A 122 7.90 -52.00 30.41
N PRO A 123 7.03 -52.90 29.90
CA PRO A 123 7.23 -53.58 28.61
C PRO A 123 6.90 -52.62 27.45
N ALA A 124 7.64 -51.51 27.35
CA ALA A 124 7.49 -50.49 26.32
C ALA A 124 8.85 -50.19 25.66
N ASP A 125 8.83 -49.99 24.34
CA ASP A 125 10.05 -49.59 23.61
C ASP A 125 10.48 -48.18 24.04
N ASP A 126 11.79 -47.91 24.05
CA ASP A 126 12.34 -46.57 24.36
C ASP A 126 11.73 -45.48 23.45
N PHE A 127 11.46 -45.81 22.17
CA PHE A 127 10.79 -44.91 21.22
C PHE A 127 9.37 -44.54 21.67
N ASP A 128 8.62 -45.50 22.20
CA ASP A 128 7.22 -45.30 22.61
C ASP A 128 7.14 -44.32 23.81
N ILE A 129 8.11 -44.39 24.72
CA ILE A 129 8.20 -43.48 25.87
C ILE A 129 8.57 -42.06 25.41
N VAL A 130 9.59 -41.93 24.56
CA VAL A 130 10.06 -40.62 24.07
C VAL A 130 8.97 -39.93 23.24
N ILE A 131 8.36 -40.62 22.27
CA ILE A 131 7.32 -40.03 21.43
C ILE A 131 6.05 -39.71 22.23
N GLY A 132 5.70 -40.54 23.22
CA GLY A 132 4.55 -40.28 24.11
C GLY A 132 4.73 -39.01 24.95
N LYS A 133 5.92 -38.79 25.50
CA LYS A 133 6.27 -37.56 26.24
C LYS A 133 6.35 -36.34 25.33
N TYR A 134 6.96 -36.47 24.17
CA TYR A 134 7.02 -35.41 23.17
C TYR A 134 5.62 -34.97 22.74
N MET A 135 4.75 -35.93 22.39
CA MET A 135 3.38 -35.64 21.99
C MET A 135 2.53 -35.04 23.10
N SER A 136 2.80 -35.40 24.37
CA SER A 136 2.17 -34.74 25.51
C SER A 136 2.57 -33.27 25.62
N ALA A 137 3.85 -32.97 25.50
CA ALA A 137 4.35 -31.59 25.55
C ALA A 137 3.85 -30.76 24.35
N ALA A 138 3.85 -31.36 23.16
CA ALA A 138 3.28 -30.78 21.95
C ALA A 138 1.78 -30.50 22.10
N ALA A 139 1.01 -31.39 22.73
CA ALA A 139 -0.41 -31.18 22.99
C ALA A 139 -0.67 -30.05 24.00
N ILE A 140 0.14 -29.96 25.07
CA ILE A 140 0.08 -28.84 26.03
C ILE A 140 0.35 -27.52 25.30
N PHE A 141 1.40 -27.48 24.49
CA PHE A 141 1.76 -26.31 23.70
C PHE A 141 0.69 -25.95 22.67
N THR A 142 0.11 -26.93 21.98
CA THR A 142 -0.99 -26.73 21.02
C THR A 142 -2.21 -26.11 21.71
N SER A 143 -2.58 -26.60 22.91
CA SER A 143 -3.64 -25.97 23.70
C SER A 143 -3.32 -24.51 24.03
N SER A 144 -2.09 -24.21 24.48
CA SER A 144 -1.67 -22.83 24.77
C SER A 144 -1.71 -21.93 23.53
N LEU A 145 -1.28 -22.43 22.37
CA LEU A 145 -1.36 -21.70 21.09
C LEU A 145 -2.80 -21.43 20.67
N LEU A 146 -3.71 -22.40 20.78
CA LEU A 146 -5.13 -22.20 20.41
C LEU A 146 -5.80 -21.13 21.27
N PHE A 147 -5.51 -21.09 22.58
CA PHE A 147 -6.01 -20.01 23.44
C PHE A 147 -5.43 -18.65 23.04
N SER A 148 -4.14 -18.57 22.71
CA SER A 148 -3.49 -17.36 22.21
C SER A 148 -4.10 -16.92 20.86
N GLN A 149 -4.28 -17.84 19.92
CA GLN A 149 -4.86 -17.59 18.59
C GLN A 149 -6.28 -17.05 18.69
N LEU A 150 -7.15 -17.70 19.47
CA LEU A 150 -8.53 -17.27 19.65
C LEU A 150 -8.61 -15.87 20.28
N SER A 151 -7.74 -15.59 21.24
CA SER A 151 -7.63 -14.27 21.87
C SER A 151 -7.20 -13.20 20.88
N THR A 152 -6.07 -13.41 20.20
CA THR A 152 -5.50 -12.44 19.25
C THR A 152 -6.47 -12.21 18.09
N PHE A 153 -7.09 -13.29 17.58
CA PHE A 153 -8.15 -13.20 16.58
C PHE A 153 -9.32 -12.35 17.05
N THR A 154 -9.82 -12.57 18.27
CA THR A 154 -10.98 -11.82 18.80
C THR A 154 -10.68 -10.33 18.85
N THR A 155 -9.51 -9.94 19.35
CA THR A 155 -9.07 -8.54 19.40
C THR A 155 -8.96 -7.94 18.00
N LEU A 156 -8.30 -8.64 17.07
CA LEU A 156 -8.14 -8.16 15.70
C LEU A 156 -9.48 -8.10 14.95
N ALA A 157 -10.38 -9.05 15.16
CA ALA A 157 -11.69 -9.08 14.52
C ALA A 157 -12.58 -7.91 14.97
N ILE A 158 -12.46 -7.49 16.23
CA ILE A 158 -13.12 -6.28 16.75
C ILE A 158 -12.52 -5.04 16.09
N LEU A 159 -11.19 -4.94 16.03
CA LEU A 159 -10.49 -3.78 15.46
C LEU A 159 -10.69 -3.60 13.95
N THR A 160 -10.87 -4.70 13.23
CA THR A 160 -11.08 -4.72 11.77
C THR A 160 -12.55 -4.75 11.35
N GLU A 161 -13.49 -4.72 12.31
CA GLU A 161 -14.94 -4.90 12.06
C GLU A 161 -15.29 -6.18 11.25
N GLY A 162 -14.45 -7.20 11.38
CA GLY A 162 -14.60 -8.50 10.72
C GLY A 162 -13.94 -8.63 9.33
N SER A 163 -13.28 -7.58 8.80
CA SER A 163 -12.45 -7.71 7.58
C SER A 163 -11.03 -8.11 7.93
N LEU A 164 -10.87 -9.30 8.53
CA LEU A 164 -9.59 -9.83 9.00
C LEU A 164 -9.13 -10.96 8.09
N ASP A 165 -7.85 -10.95 7.74
CA ASP A 165 -7.25 -12.04 6.98
C ASP A 165 -7.07 -13.28 7.87
N THR A 166 -8.06 -14.17 7.85
CA THR A 166 -8.01 -15.40 8.65
C THR A 166 -6.95 -16.37 8.16
N GLY A 167 -6.55 -16.25 6.89
CA GLY A 167 -5.50 -17.05 6.26
C GLY A 167 -4.11 -16.70 6.77
N LEU A 168 -3.81 -15.40 6.87
CA LEU A 168 -2.57 -14.90 7.46
C LEU A 168 -2.41 -15.35 8.91
N ILE A 169 -3.47 -15.20 9.72
CA ILE A 169 -3.45 -15.62 11.14
C ILE A 169 -3.22 -17.12 11.26
N PHE A 170 -4.01 -17.94 10.56
CA PHE A 170 -3.87 -19.39 10.62
C PHE A 170 -2.46 -19.84 10.23
N THR A 171 -1.91 -19.28 9.16
CA THR A 171 -0.57 -19.65 8.65
C THR A 171 0.55 -19.21 9.58
N THR A 172 0.44 -18.01 10.18
CA THR A 172 1.38 -17.52 11.19
C THR A 172 1.39 -18.43 12.42
N TYR A 173 0.21 -18.80 12.93
CA TYR A 173 0.08 -19.71 14.08
C TYR A 173 0.50 -21.15 13.76
N LEU A 174 0.32 -21.60 12.51
CA LEU A 174 0.90 -22.86 12.03
C LEU A 174 2.44 -22.81 12.06
N GLY A 175 3.04 -21.68 11.68
CA GLY A 175 4.47 -21.44 11.83
C GLY A 175 4.92 -21.50 13.30
N TYR A 176 4.20 -20.81 14.19
CA TYR A 176 4.44 -20.87 15.64
C TYR A 176 4.36 -22.29 16.20
N TRP A 177 3.44 -23.10 15.69
CA TRP A 177 3.31 -24.51 16.05
C TRP A 177 4.56 -25.31 15.66
N PHE A 178 5.04 -25.18 14.42
CA PHE A 178 6.27 -25.85 13.96
C PHE A 178 7.53 -25.40 14.72
N VAL A 179 7.66 -24.11 15.01
CA VAL A 179 8.75 -23.56 15.83
C VAL A 179 8.75 -24.21 17.20
N GLY A 180 7.60 -24.24 17.88
CA GLY A 180 7.49 -24.85 19.20
C GLY A 180 7.75 -26.35 19.19
N LEU A 181 7.30 -27.08 18.16
CA LEU A 181 7.60 -28.52 18.02
C LEU A 181 9.10 -28.81 17.95
N ALA A 182 9.86 -28.01 17.20
CA ALA A 182 11.30 -28.14 17.11
C ALA A 182 11.98 -27.79 18.44
N MET A 183 11.58 -26.69 19.08
CA MET A 183 12.15 -26.25 20.35
C MET A 183 11.83 -27.20 21.51
N ILE A 184 10.64 -27.83 21.53
CA ILE A 184 10.27 -28.84 22.53
C ILE A 184 11.19 -30.06 22.43
N ALA A 185 11.48 -30.52 21.21
CA ALA A 185 12.36 -31.66 21.00
C ALA A 185 13.78 -31.37 21.52
N ILE A 186 14.29 -30.15 21.31
CA ILE A 186 15.58 -29.70 21.86
C ILE A 186 15.51 -29.56 23.39
N GLY A 187 14.44 -28.96 23.92
CA GLY A 187 14.23 -28.78 25.36
C GLY A 187 14.14 -30.09 26.14
N MET A 188 13.64 -31.16 25.51
CA MET A 188 13.63 -32.51 26.10
C MET A 188 15.04 -33.07 26.32
N ILE A 189 15.99 -32.79 25.42
CA ILE A 189 17.39 -33.18 25.58
C ILE A 189 17.97 -32.55 26.85
N ALA A 190 17.69 -31.26 27.09
CA ALA A 190 18.17 -30.56 28.28
C ALA A 190 17.60 -31.14 29.58
N SER A 191 16.29 -31.45 29.62
CA SER A 191 15.66 -32.08 30.80
C SER A 191 16.27 -33.45 31.11
N PHE A 192 16.74 -34.18 30.10
CA PHE A 192 17.43 -35.46 30.32
C PHE A 192 18.79 -35.34 31.02
N LEU A 193 19.50 -34.21 30.88
CA LEU A 193 20.86 -34.03 31.39
C LEU A 193 20.92 -33.73 32.89
N THR A 194 19.77 -33.53 33.56
CA THR A 194 19.71 -33.09 34.95
C THR A 194 18.52 -33.68 35.70
N GLY A 195 18.65 -33.84 37.01
CA GLY A 195 17.53 -34.19 37.92
C GLY A 195 16.91 -32.98 38.62
N ASN A 196 17.40 -31.76 38.35
CA ASN A 196 16.91 -30.53 38.96
C ASN A 196 16.12 -29.70 37.94
N LEU A 197 14.87 -29.39 38.25
CA LEU A 197 13.96 -28.58 37.40
C LEU A 197 14.58 -27.24 36.98
N THR A 198 15.23 -26.53 37.92
CA THR A 198 15.83 -25.22 37.64
C THR A 198 16.98 -25.33 36.65
N VAL A 199 17.83 -26.36 36.80
CA VAL A 199 18.92 -26.61 35.86
C VAL A 199 18.35 -27.06 34.50
N GLY A 200 17.27 -27.83 34.51
CA GLY A 200 16.58 -28.27 33.28
C GLY A 200 16.02 -27.09 32.49
N PHE A 201 15.46 -26.09 33.19
CA PHE A 201 15.02 -24.83 32.60
C PHE A 201 16.19 -24.06 31.97
N ILE A 202 17.28 -23.85 32.71
CA ILE A 202 18.45 -23.09 32.23
C ILE A 202 19.09 -23.76 31.02
N LEU A 203 19.31 -25.08 31.09
CA LEU A 203 19.88 -25.85 29.96
C LEU A 203 18.93 -25.86 28.75
N GLY A 204 17.61 -25.94 28.99
CA GLY A 204 16.61 -25.89 27.92
C GLY A 204 16.63 -24.55 27.18
N ALA A 205 16.73 -23.45 27.93
CA ALA A 205 16.88 -22.11 27.37
C ALA A 205 18.20 -21.98 26.60
N LEU A 206 19.31 -22.46 27.19
CA LEU A 206 20.64 -22.41 26.57
C LEU A 206 20.72 -23.20 25.26
N PHE A 207 20.10 -24.38 25.18
CA PHE A 207 20.14 -25.21 23.97
C PHE A 207 19.26 -24.66 22.84
N ASN A 208 18.20 -23.92 23.18
CA ASN A 208 17.34 -23.26 22.22
C ASN A 208 17.85 -21.87 21.79
N ALA A 209 18.71 -21.23 22.60
CA ALA A 209 19.21 -19.88 22.34
C ALA A 209 19.90 -19.71 20.97
N PRO A 210 20.75 -20.63 20.48
CA PRO A 210 21.35 -20.50 19.15
C PRO A 210 20.31 -20.43 18.03
N LEU A 211 19.22 -21.20 18.16
CA LEU A 211 18.16 -21.26 17.15
C LEU A 211 17.27 -19.99 17.19
N ALA A 212 17.04 -19.44 18.39
CA ALA A 212 16.23 -18.24 18.61
C ALA A 212 16.97 -16.94 18.26
N PHE A 213 18.28 -16.84 18.57
CA PHE A 213 19.09 -15.63 18.38
C PHE A 213 20.01 -15.68 17.16
N ALA A 214 19.87 -16.69 16.30
CA ALA A 214 20.63 -16.78 15.04
C ALA A 214 20.52 -15.52 14.16
N SER A 215 19.41 -14.78 14.23
CA SER A 215 19.24 -13.51 13.52
C SER A 215 20.20 -12.41 13.97
N LEU A 216 20.74 -12.49 15.19
CA LEU A 216 21.68 -11.52 15.77
C LEU A 216 23.15 -11.94 15.58
N ALA A 217 23.42 -12.94 14.73
CA ALA A 217 24.77 -13.49 14.54
C ALA A 217 25.80 -12.45 14.07
N ASP A 218 25.36 -11.41 13.36
CA ASP A 218 26.22 -10.33 12.83
C ASP A 218 26.87 -9.51 13.94
N SER A 219 26.21 -9.36 15.08
CA SER A 219 26.74 -8.64 16.24
C SER A 219 27.73 -9.46 17.08
N VAL A 220 27.82 -10.78 16.84
CA VAL A 220 28.54 -11.74 17.70
C VAL A 220 29.73 -12.39 16.98
N SER A 221 29.66 -12.59 15.67
CA SER A 221 30.71 -13.27 14.90
C SER A 221 31.57 -12.28 14.10
N PRO A 222 32.91 -12.29 14.27
CA PRO A 222 33.82 -11.45 13.47
C PRO A 222 33.87 -11.82 11.99
N SER A 223 33.38 -13.01 11.62
CA SER A 223 33.44 -13.54 10.25
C SER A 223 32.05 -13.50 9.61
N GLN A 224 31.91 -12.67 8.58
CA GLN A 224 30.66 -12.45 7.85
C GLN A 224 30.07 -13.75 7.24
N ARG A 225 30.90 -14.63 6.67
CA ARG A 225 30.44 -15.94 6.13
C ARG A 225 29.87 -16.88 7.20
N VAL A 226 30.44 -16.83 8.40
CA VAL A 226 29.96 -17.67 9.53
C VAL A 226 28.68 -17.05 10.09
N ALA A 227 28.61 -15.71 10.16
CA ALA A 227 27.42 -15.00 10.57
C ALA A 227 26.24 -15.28 9.64
N GLU A 228 26.44 -15.22 8.32
CA GLU A 228 25.44 -15.57 7.30
C GLU A 228 24.94 -17.02 7.46
N TRP A 229 25.86 -17.98 7.58
CA TRP A 229 25.49 -19.39 7.73
C TRP A 229 24.69 -19.66 9.02
N VAL A 230 25.06 -19.02 10.13
CA VAL A 230 24.33 -19.10 11.40
C VAL A 230 22.95 -18.46 11.27
N ARG A 231 22.87 -17.27 10.66
CA ARG A 231 21.61 -16.54 10.42
C ARG A 231 20.61 -17.37 9.61
N ASP A 232 21.10 -17.99 8.53
CA ASP A 232 20.31 -18.86 7.67
C ASP A 232 19.89 -20.17 8.35
N SER A 233 20.58 -20.57 9.42
CA SER A 233 20.26 -21.76 10.23
C SER A 233 19.32 -21.44 11.40
N GLY A 234 18.87 -20.19 11.56
CA GLY A 234 17.93 -19.78 12.62
C GLY A 234 16.47 -20.15 12.37
N ILE A 235 15.63 -19.98 13.39
CA ILE A 235 14.15 -20.04 13.24
C ILE A 235 13.63 -18.92 12.31
N ALA A 236 14.26 -17.74 12.36
CA ALA A 236 13.72 -16.52 11.74
C ALA A 236 13.46 -16.70 10.24
N ARG A 237 14.39 -17.30 9.49
CA ARG A 237 14.28 -17.41 8.04
C ARG A 237 13.20 -18.40 7.56
N PRO A 238 13.13 -19.64 8.06
CA PRO A 238 12.01 -20.55 7.74
C PRO A 238 10.67 -20.06 8.30
N PHE A 239 10.67 -19.31 9.41
CA PHE A 239 9.45 -18.75 9.98
C PHE A 239 8.89 -17.58 9.15
N ASP A 240 9.75 -16.82 8.47
CA ASP A 240 9.38 -15.64 7.68
C ASP A 240 8.35 -15.92 6.58
N ASP A 241 8.32 -17.13 6.00
CA ASP A 241 7.26 -17.53 5.06
C ASP A 241 5.89 -17.62 5.75
N PHE A 242 5.84 -18.26 6.91
CA PHE A 242 4.62 -18.42 7.67
C PHE A 242 4.08 -17.08 8.19
N GLY A 243 4.98 -16.19 8.65
CA GLY A 243 4.62 -14.86 9.13
C GLY A 243 4.02 -13.95 8.05
N ARG A 244 4.30 -14.23 6.77
CA ARG A 244 3.73 -13.54 5.59
C ARG A 244 2.50 -14.25 5.01
N GLY A 245 2.03 -15.32 5.66
CA GLY A 245 0.86 -16.07 5.22
C GLY A 245 1.12 -17.10 4.12
N VAL A 246 2.40 -17.43 3.87
CA VAL A 246 2.80 -18.41 2.85
C VAL A 246 3.18 -19.74 3.49
N ILE A 247 2.57 -20.82 3.00
CA ILE A 247 2.96 -22.19 3.37
C ILE A 247 3.98 -22.68 2.33
N SER A 248 5.24 -22.74 2.74
CA SER A 248 6.36 -23.30 1.97
C SER A 248 6.70 -24.71 2.42
N SER A 249 6.93 -25.60 1.46
CA SER A 249 7.41 -26.96 1.72
C SER A 249 8.81 -26.96 2.36
N SER A 250 9.66 -26.02 1.95
CA SER A 250 11.02 -25.89 2.48
C SER A 250 11.03 -25.59 3.98
N SER A 251 10.13 -24.71 4.41
CA SER A 251 10.01 -24.25 5.80
C SER A 251 9.40 -25.33 6.72
N ILE A 252 8.40 -26.08 6.25
CA ILE A 252 7.85 -27.23 6.98
C ILE A 252 8.92 -28.31 7.20
N ILE A 253 9.61 -28.69 6.14
CA ILE A 253 10.61 -29.77 6.18
C ILE A 253 11.77 -29.41 7.10
N TYR A 254 12.18 -28.13 7.12
CA TYR A 254 13.19 -27.64 8.05
C TYR A 254 12.83 -27.94 9.51
N PHE A 255 11.66 -27.53 9.98
CA PHE A 255 11.26 -27.74 11.38
C PHE A 255 11.08 -29.22 11.73
N ILE A 256 10.53 -30.01 10.80
CA ILE A 256 10.38 -31.46 10.98
C ILE A 256 11.74 -32.14 11.12
N LEU A 257 12.72 -31.81 10.28
CA LEU A 257 14.05 -32.42 10.34
C LEU A 257 14.79 -32.03 11.62
N VAL A 258 14.70 -30.77 12.06
CA VAL A 258 15.29 -30.33 13.33
C VAL A 258 14.67 -31.10 14.51
N ALA A 259 13.34 -31.23 14.54
CA ALA A 259 12.65 -32.03 15.56
C ALA A 259 13.08 -33.51 15.52
N ALA A 260 13.18 -34.10 14.33
CA ALA A 260 13.58 -35.50 14.14
C ALA A 260 15.01 -35.77 14.65
N VAL A 261 15.97 -34.89 14.35
CA VAL A 261 17.34 -34.98 14.86
C VAL A 261 17.35 -34.91 16.39
N ALA A 262 16.63 -33.94 16.98
CA ALA A 262 16.61 -33.77 18.42
C ALA A 262 15.93 -34.95 19.15
N LEU A 263 14.86 -35.52 18.59
CA LEU A 263 14.22 -36.73 19.09
C LEU A 263 15.12 -37.96 18.95
N TYR A 264 15.88 -38.07 17.87
CA TYR A 264 16.89 -39.14 17.73
C TYR A 264 17.96 -39.04 18.82
N VAL A 265 18.44 -37.83 19.13
CA VAL A 265 19.39 -37.62 20.24
C VAL A 265 18.76 -38.00 21.58
N CYS A 266 17.49 -37.65 21.83
CA CYS A 266 16.76 -38.14 23.02
C CYS A 266 16.73 -39.67 23.10
N MET A 267 16.51 -40.35 21.96
CA MET A 267 16.52 -41.81 21.88
C MET A 267 17.91 -42.42 22.17
N VAL A 268 18.98 -41.78 21.71
CA VAL A 268 20.36 -42.19 22.04
C VAL A 268 20.64 -42.02 23.54
N LEU A 269 20.17 -40.92 24.15
CA LEU A 269 20.39 -40.63 25.57
C LEU A 269 19.67 -41.62 26.49
N ILE A 270 18.42 -41.99 26.20
CA ILE A 270 17.70 -43.02 26.96
C ILE A 270 18.31 -44.42 26.73
N GLY A 271 18.74 -44.70 25.50
CA GLY A 271 19.38 -45.96 25.12
C GLY A 271 20.78 -46.14 25.73
N ARG A 272 21.44 -45.07 26.19
CA ARG A 272 22.80 -45.08 26.79
C ARG A 272 23.01 -46.21 27.80
N ARG A 273 21.98 -46.50 28.61
CA ARG A 273 21.99 -47.55 29.63
C ARG A 273 22.25 -48.97 29.10
N HIS A 274 21.83 -49.28 27.86
CA HIS A 274 21.93 -50.63 27.30
C HIS A 274 23.35 -50.96 26.84
N TRP A 275 24.16 -49.94 26.50
CA TRP A 275 25.48 -50.15 25.90
C TRP A 275 26.63 -49.64 26.77
N THR A 276 26.42 -48.79 27.79
CA THR A 276 27.51 -48.36 28.68
C THR A 276 28.03 -49.44 29.65
N GLY A 277 27.27 -50.51 29.88
CA GLY A 277 27.66 -51.59 30.81
C GLY A 277 28.40 -52.78 30.19
N GLY A 278 28.50 -52.87 28.86
CA GLY A 278 29.11 -54.00 28.15
C GLY A 278 30.57 -53.78 27.74
N LYS A 279 31.28 -54.87 27.36
CA LYS A 279 32.67 -54.82 26.88
C LYS A 279 32.88 -53.90 25.67
N ASP A 280 31.83 -53.69 24.87
CA ASP A 280 31.85 -52.86 23.65
C ASP A 280 31.33 -51.42 23.85
N GLY A 281 31.13 -50.98 25.10
CA GLY A 281 30.45 -49.72 25.39
C GLY A 281 31.11 -48.47 24.81
N ASN A 282 32.45 -48.45 24.71
CA ASN A 282 33.17 -47.33 24.10
C ASN A 282 33.05 -47.32 22.55
N SER A 283 32.96 -48.50 21.92
CA SER A 283 32.76 -48.63 20.47
C SER A 283 31.35 -48.15 20.08
N MET A 284 30.33 -48.59 20.83
CA MET A 284 28.94 -48.19 20.59
C MET A 284 28.73 -46.68 20.77
N ALA A 285 29.47 -46.03 21.67
CA ALA A 285 29.47 -44.57 21.84
C ALA A 285 29.79 -43.84 20.54
N TRP A 286 30.92 -44.21 19.94
CA TRP A 286 31.38 -43.63 18.69
C TRP A 286 30.42 -43.90 17.54
N HIS A 287 29.79 -45.08 17.49
CA HIS A 287 28.76 -45.38 16.49
C HIS A 287 27.55 -44.45 16.61
N TYR A 288 27.03 -44.21 17.81
CA TYR A 288 25.89 -43.30 17.99
C TYR A 288 26.26 -41.83 17.74
N VAL A 289 27.47 -41.41 18.10
CA VAL A 289 27.98 -40.07 17.75
C VAL A 289 28.10 -39.92 16.23
N ALA A 290 28.70 -40.90 15.54
CA ALA A 290 28.83 -40.89 14.08
C ALA A 290 27.48 -40.89 13.37
N ARG A 291 26.49 -41.66 13.86
CA ARG A 291 25.12 -41.67 13.32
C ARG A 291 24.42 -40.34 13.53
N SER A 292 24.53 -39.75 14.72
CA SER A 292 23.98 -38.42 15.00
C SER A 292 24.60 -37.36 14.09
N LEU A 293 25.91 -37.39 13.89
CA LEU A 293 26.62 -36.45 13.01
C LEU A 293 26.25 -36.66 11.54
N ALA A 294 26.14 -37.91 11.08
CA ALA A 294 25.67 -38.22 9.73
C ALA A 294 24.22 -37.78 9.51
N LEU A 295 23.35 -37.93 10.51
CA LEU A 295 21.97 -37.44 10.45
C LEU A 295 21.91 -35.91 10.39
N VAL A 296 22.77 -35.21 11.15
CA VAL A 296 22.89 -33.74 11.05
C VAL A 296 23.34 -33.32 9.66
N LEU A 297 24.37 -33.97 9.09
CA LEU A 297 24.84 -33.69 7.72
C LEU A 297 23.74 -33.96 6.67
N PHE A 298 23.01 -35.06 6.82
CA PHE A 298 21.87 -35.37 5.97
C PHE A 298 20.78 -34.28 6.07
N THR A 299 20.44 -33.86 7.28
CA THR A 299 19.47 -32.78 7.52
C THR A 299 19.91 -31.48 6.88
N VAL A 300 21.18 -31.09 7.02
CA VAL A 300 21.72 -29.88 6.38
C VAL A 300 21.61 -29.99 4.85
N GLY A 301 22.00 -31.12 4.26
CA GLY A 301 21.90 -31.35 2.81
C GLY A 301 20.45 -31.34 2.31
N ALA A 302 19.53 -31.97 3.05
CA ALA A 302 18.11 -31.99 2.71
C ALA A 302 17.49 -30.59 2.78
N VAL A 303 17.79 -29.82 3.83
CA VAL A 303 17.34 -28.43 3.97
C VAL A 303 17.85 -27.57 2.82
N MET A 304 19.13 -27.70 2.44
CA MET A 304 19.67 -26.95 1.29
C MET A 304 18.96 -27.32 -0.03
N LEU A 305 18.67 -28.60 -0.25
CA LEU A 305 17.96 -29.07 -1.43
C LEU A 305 16.53 -28.50 -1.50
N PHE A 306 15.75 -28.63 -0.43
CA PHE A 306 14.37 -28.13 -0.39
C PHE A 306 14.28 -26.61 -0.40
N ARG A 307 15.29 -25.90 0.10
CA ARG A 307 15.39 -24.43 -0.04
C ARG A 307 15.65 -24.02 -1.49
N SER A 308 16.46 -24.77 -2.24
CA SER A 308 16.75 -24.45 -3.64
C SER A 308 15.58 -24.75 -4.58
N LYS A 309 14.78 -25.77 -4.27
CA LYS A 309 13.63 -26.22 -5.07
C LYS A 309 12.39 -26.27 -4.21
N ASP A 310 11.85 -25.10 -3.88
CA ASP A 310 10.59 -25.01 -3.14
C ASP A 310 9.41 -25.37 -4.06
N VAL A 311 9.09 -26.67 -4.11
CA VAL A 311 8.11 -27.23 -5.07
C VAL A 311 6.70 -26.77 -4.77
N VAL A 312 6.35 -26.65 -3.48
CA VAL A 312 5.00 -26.27 -3.03
C VAL A 312 5.10 -25.01 -2.18
N ARG A 313 4.65 -23.90 -2.76
CA ARG A 313 4.51 -22.60 -2.10
C ARG A 313 3.10 -22.09 -2.35
N ALA A 314 2.30 -21.96 -1.30
CA ALA A 314 0.92 -21.55 -1.40
C ALA A 314 0.66 -20.34 -0.49
N ASP A 315 0.22 -19.24 -1.08
CA ASP A 315 -0.28 -18.08 -0.34
C ASP A 315 -1.68 -18.39 0.18
N MET A 316 -1.84 -18.40 1.50
CA MET A 316 -3.12 -18.66 2.16
C MET A 316 -3.86 -17.38 2.55
N THR A 317 -3.28 -16.21 2.29
CA THR A 317 -3.87 -14.91 2.61
C THR A 317 -5.11 -14.67 1.75
N GLU A 318 -6.17 -14.12 2.37
CA GLU A 318 -7.41 -13.79 1.67
C GLU A 318 -7.20 -12.63 0.71
N GLY A 319 -6.34 -11.67 1.09
CA GLY A 319 -5.99 -10.51 0.28
C GLY A 319 -4.90 -10.74 -0.76
N LYS A 320 -4.36 -11.97 -0.87
CA LYS A 320 -3.24 -12.32 -1.75
C LYS A 320 -2.02 -11.40 -1.58
N VAL A 321 -1.74 -10.99 -0.34
CA VAL A 321 -0.68 -10.01 0.00
C VAL A 321 0.73 -10.53 -0.23
N SER A 322 0.88 -11.84 -0.46
CA SER A 322 2.13 -12.52 -0.75
C SER A 322 2.08 -13.26 -2.09
N SER A 323 1.24 -12.78 -3.01
CA SER A 323 1.12 -13.29 -4.37
C SER A 323 1.61 -12.25 -5.38
N LEU A 324 2.21 -12.74 -6.46
CA LEU A 324 2.59 -11.91 -7.61
C LEU A 324 1.49 -11.96 -8.69
N ALA A 325 1.38 -10.88 -9.45
CA ALA A 325 0.57 -10.85 -10.66
C ALA A 325 1.05 -11.90 -11.67
N ASP A 326 0.14 -12.43 -12.49
CA ASP A 326 0.51 -13.46 -13.47
C ASP A 326 1.44 -12.93 -14.56
N ALA A 327 1.31 -11.64 -14.91
CA ALA A 327 2.25 -10.91 -15.74
C ALA A 327 3.67 -10.89 -15.12
N THR A 328 3.78 -10.61 -13.82
CA THR A 328 5.06 -10.65 -13.08
C THR A 328 5.70 -12.04 -13.11
N LYS A 329 4.92 -13.10 -12.86
CA LYS A 329 5.43 -14.48 -12.92
C LYS A 329 5.94 -14.84 -14.32
N THR A 330 5.24 -14.39 -15.35
CA THR A 330 5.63 -14.61 -16.75
C THR A 330 6.95 -13.89 -17.05
N LEU A 331 7.06 -12.62 -16.64
CA LEU A 331 8.30 -11.86 -16.79
C LEU A 331 9.48 -12.53 -16.08
N ILE A 332 9.30 -13.01 -14.84
CA ILE A 332 10.35 -13.71 -14.10
C ILE A 332 10.79 -14.98 -14.84
N ARG A 333 9.87 -15.75 -15.43
CA ARG A 333 10.22 -16.96 -16.20
C ARG A 333 11.04 -16.65 -17.45
N GLU A 334 10.78 -15.51 -18.08
CA GLU A 334 11.43 -15.06 -19.31
C GLU A 334 12.79 -14.39 -19.07
N LEU A 335 13.18 -14.12 -17.82
CA LEU A 335 14.50 -13.57 -17.50
C LEU A 335 15.63 -14.48 -18.02
N ASP A 336 16.71 -13.86 -18.47
CA ASP A 336 17.92 -14.57 -18.90
C ASP A 336 18.62 -15.23 -17.69
N ASP A 337 19.03 -16.49 -17.84
CA ASP A 337 19.68 -17.25 -16.77
C ASP A 337 21.11 -16.78 -16.52
N ASP A 338 21.78 -16.34 -17.58
CA ASP A 338 23.19 -15.96 -17.54
C ASP A 338 23.42 -14.55 -16.98
N ARG A 339 22.34 -13.79 -16.75
CA ARG A 339 22.37 -12.40 -16.27
C ARG A 339 21.62 -12.26 -14.94
N PRO A 340 22.29 -12.53 -13.80
CA PRO A 340 21.65 -12.39 -12.50
C PRO A 340 21.23 -10.93 -12.26
N ILE A 341 20.07 -10.76 -11.64
CA ILE A 341 19.56 -9.45 -11.24
C ILE A 341 19.84 -9.29 -9.75
N VAL A 342 20.52 -8.21 -9.39
CA VAL A 342 20.80 -7.86 -7.99
C VAL A 342 19.95 -6.66 -7.61
N ILE A 343 19.20 -6.80 -6.52
CA ILE A 343 18.34 -5.77 -5.95
C ILE A 343 18.87 -5.42 -4.56
N ASP A 344 19.34 -4.18 -4.39
CA ASP A 344 19.76 -3.62 -3.11
C ASP A 344 18.67 -2.67 -2.59
N ALA A 345 17.92 -3.08 -1.57
CA ALA A 345 16.79 -2.32 -1.02
C ALA A 345 17.14 -1.75 0.36
N PHE A 346 16.89 -0.46 0.55
CA PHE A 346 17.24 0.29 1.77
C PHE A 346 15.97 0.86 2.39
N ILE A 347 15.71 0.51 3.66
CA ILE A 347 14.50 0.88 4.38
C ILE A 347 14.86 1.40 5.77
N SER A 348 14.52 2.66 6.05
CA SER A 348 14.77 3.28 7.35
C SER A 348 13.97 2.61 8.46
N LYS A 349 14.52 2.64 9.68
CA LYS A 349 13.88 2.10 10.89
C LYS A 349 12.53 2.76 11.21
N GLU A 350 12.49 4.09 11.09
CA GLU A 350 11.28 4.87 11.30
C GLU A 350 10.65 5.16 9.94
N VAL A 351 9.45 4.61 9.71
CA VAL A 351 8.63 4.89 8.52
C VAL A 351 7.28 5.45 8.99
N PRO A 352 6.87 6.63 8.49
CA PRO A 352 5.58 7.24 8.83
C PRO A 352 4.37 6.35 8.47
N GLU A 353 3.24 6.54 9.16
CA GLU A 353 1.99 5.76 8.94
C GLU A 353 1.60 5.67 7.45
N LEU A 354 1.74 6.78 6.72
CA LEU A 354 1.42 6.86 5.29
C LEU A 354 2.18 5.84 4.42
N TYR A 355 3.43 5.54 4.77
CA TYR A 355 4.32 4.64 4.03
C TYR A 355 4.39 3.23 4.63
N ALA A 356 3.66 2.95 5.73
CA ALA A 356 3.70 1.66 6.40
C ALA A 356 3.23 0.52 5.48
N LYS A 357 2.16 0.75 4.70
CA LYS A 357 1.68 -0.19 3.66
C LYS A 357 2.75 -0.43 2.61
N THR A 358 3.32 0.64 2.03
CA THR A 358 4.35 0.56 0.98
C THR A 358 5.58 -0.19 1.45
N ARG A 359 6.03 0.04 2.69
CA ARG A 359 7.13 -0.72 3.31
C ARG A 359 6.80 -2.20 3.40
N TYR A 360 5.62 -2.55 3.93
CA TYR A 360 5.20 -3.94 4.10
C TYR A 360 5.11 -4.66 2.74
N GLU A 361 4.51 -4.02 1.75
CA GLU A 361 4.40 -4.51 0.38
C GLU A 361 5.77 -4.72 -0.27
N LEU A 362 6.67 -3.73 -0.18
CA LEU A 362 8.04 -3.83 -0.72
C LEU A 362 8.80 -5.03 -0.16
N VAL A 363 8.83 -5.18 1.16
CA VAL A 363 9.55 -6.28 1.81
C VAL A 363 8.97 -7.63 1.39
N ASN A 364 7.64 -7.75 1.34
CA ASN A 364 6.99 -8.99 0.94
C ASN A 364 7.26 -9.32 -0.53
N LEU A 365 7.06 -8.37 -1.43
CA LEU A 365 7.26 -8.57 -2.87
C LEU A 365 8.71 -8.93 -3.17
N LEU A 366 9.70 -8.21 -2.64
CA LEU A 366 11.13 -8.53 -2.88
C LEU A 366 11.45 -9.99 -2.52
N LYS A 367 10.89 -10.49 -1.42
CA LYS A 367 11.06 -11.89 -1.00
C LYS A 367 10.31 -12.87 -1.91
N GLU A 368 9.12 -12.52 -2.41
CA GLU A 368 8.39 -13.33 -3.39
C GLU A 368 9.06 -13.35 -4.76
N PHE A 369 9.59 -12.22 -5.24
CA PHE A 369 10.39 -12.16 -6.47
C PHE A 369 11.59 -13.10 -6.40
N ARG A 370 12.34 -13.08 -5.30
CA ARG A 370 13.46 -14.00 -5.07
C ARG A 370 12.99 -15.47 -5.07
N SER A 371 11.85 -15.75 -4.44
CA SER A 371 11.33 -17.11 -4.31
C SER A 371 10.80 -17.66 -5.65
N GLU A 372 10.06 -16.85 -6.41
CA GLU A 372 9.54 -17.22 -7.73
C GLU A 372 10.68 -17.35 -8.76
N ALA A 373 11.72 -16.51 -8.68
CA ALA A 373 12.92 -16.66 -9.51
C ALA A 373 13.62 -17.99 -9.24
N ALA A 374 13.93 -18.28 -7.97
CA ALA A 374 14.60 -19.52 -7.57
C ALA A 374 13.84 -20.79 -8.01
N LYS A 375 12.50 -20.77 -7.90
CA LYS A 375 11.63 -21.86 -8.36
C LYS A 375 11.76 -22.14 -9.85
N ASN A 376 11.94 -21.10 -10.67
CA ASN A 376 12.07 -21.21 -12.12
C ASN A 376 13.54 -21.32 -12.59
N GLY A 377 14.49 -21.49 -11.66
CA GLY A 377 15.91 -21.59 -11.96
C GLY A 377 16.60 -20.25 -12.24
N ARG A 378 15.88 -19.12 -12.11
CA ARG A 378 16.39 -17.77 -12.38
C ARG A 378 17.06 -17.17 -11.15
N THR A 379 18.02 -16.27 -11.38
CA THR A 379 18.76 -15.64 -10.29
C THR A 379 18.32 -14.19 -10.07
N ILE A 380 17.51 -13.97 -9.03
CA ILE A 380 17.26 -12.65 -8.44
C ILE A 380 17.84 -12.64 -7.03
N GLU A 381 18.94 -11.92 -6.83
CA GLU A 381 19.55 -11.69 -5.54
C GLU A 381 18.94 -10.44 -4.89
N VAL A 382 18.52 -10.57 -3.63
CA VAL A 382 17.89 -9.47 -2.87
C VAL A 382 18.70 -9.22 -1.61
N ASN A 383 19.34 -8.06 -1.57
CA ASN A 383 20.03 -7.51 -0.42
C ASN A 383 19.09 -6.52 0.27
N LEU A 384 18.45 -6.98 1.34
CA LEU A 384 17.47 -6.19 2.09
C LEU A 384 18.13 -5.58 3.34
N TYR A 385 18.36 -4.27 3.31
CA TYR A 385 18.82 -3.45 4.43
C TYR A 385 17.58 -2.81 5.10
N ASP A 386 16.92 -3.58 5.97
CA ASP A 386 15.72 -3.15 6.70
C ASP A 386 16.05 -2.73 8.13
N GLY A 387 15.49 -1.59 8.56
CA GLY A 387 15.70 -1.06 9.90
C GLY A 387 16.97 -0.22 10.05
N ILE A 388 17.46 0.39 8.96
CA ILE A 388 18.69 1.20 9.01
C ILE A 388 18.45 2.55 9.68
N ASP A 389 19.44 3.00 10.46
CA ASP A 389 19.47 4.37 10.99
C ASP A 389 19.93 5.34 9.89
N LEU A 390 19.37 6.56 9.85
CA LEU A 390 19.61 7.55 8.79
C LEU A 390 21.09 7.99 8.65
N PHE A 391 21.90 7.78 9.69
CA PHE A 391 23.33 8.14 9.74
C PHE A 391 24.24 6.91 9.89
N SER A 392 23.75 5.72 9.51
CA SER A 392 24.52 4.47 9.52
C SER A 392 25.45 4.34 8.31
N GLU A 393 26.41 3.40 8.37
CA GLU A 393 27.27 3.06 7.23
C GLU A 393 26.44 2.55 6.03
N ASP A 394 25.34 1.84 6.28
CA ASP A 394 24.43 1.36 5.24
C ASP A 394 23.70 2.52 4.53
N ALA A 395 23.30 3.56 5.28
CA ALA A 395 22.71 4.76 4.70
C ALA A 395 23.72 5.55 3.86
N ALA A 396 24.98 5.64 4.30
CA ALA A 396 26.06 6.24 3.51
C ALA A 396 26.32 5.43 2.23
N LEU A 397 26.32 4.10 2.31
CA LEU A 397 26.45 3.22 1.15
C LEU A 397 25.29 3.41 0.15
N ALA A 398 24.06 3.57 0.65
CA ALA A 398 22.89 3.86 -0.18
C ALA A 398 23.04 5.18 -0.96
N ALA A 399 23.47 6.24 -0.28
CA ALA A 399 23.69 7.55 -0.89
C ALA A 399 24.86 7.52 -1.89
N ASP A 400 26.04 7.10 -1.46
CA ASP A 400 27.28 7.20 -2.24
C ASP A 400 27.28 6.27 -3.46
N ARG A 401 26.78 5.03 -3.31
CA ARG A 401 26.84 4.01 -4.37
C ARG A 401 25.62 4.02 -5.25
N PHE A 402 24.45 4.33 -4.68
CA PHE A 402 23.18 4.16 -5.37
C PHE A 402 22.44 5.46 -5.64
N GLY A 403 22.79 6.57 -4.98
CA GLY A 403 22.07 7.84 -5.07
C GLY A 403 20.74 7.83 -4.31
N ILE A 404 20.61 6.94 -3.32
CA ILE A 404 19.43 6.82 -2.47
C ILE A 404 19.68 7.64 -1.21
N GLU A 405 19.21 8.89 -1.21
CA GLU A 405 19.37 9.82 -0.10
C GLU A 405 18.10 9.88 0.77
N PRO A 406 18.23 10.23 2.08
CA PRO A 406 17.08 10.48 2.94
C PRO A 406 16.15 11.55 2.37
N VAL A 407 14.92 11.18 2.06
CA VAL A 407 13.91 12.10 1.53
C VAL A 407 13.20 12.75 2.70
N THR A 408 13.10 14.07 2.67
CA THR A 408 12.40 14.84 3.68
C THR A 408 10.98 15.16 3.24
N ARG A 409 10.00 14.83 4.07
CA ARG A 409 8.57 15.11 3.82
C ARG A 409 7.92 15.70 5.08
N MET A 410 6.86 16.47 4.89
CA MET A 410 6.06 16.97 6.00
C MET A 410 4.93 15.98 6.29
N PHE A 411 4.89 15.48 7.52
CA PHE A 411 3.84 14.61 8.00
C PHE A 411 3.07 15.30 9.10
N ARG A 412 1.76 15.09 9.12
CA ARG A 412 0.92 15.59 10.20
C ARG A 412 0.76 14.50 11.26
N GLU A 413 1.39 14.71 12.41
CA GLU A 413 1.29 13.81 13.56
C GLU A 413 0.95 14.62 14.82
N LYS A 414 -0.08 14.19 15.56
CA LYS A 414 -0.52 14.86 16.79
C LYS A 414 -0.75 16.36 16.60
N GLY A 415 -1.38 16.74 15.49
CA GLY A 415 -1.86 18.10 15.25
C GLY A 415 -0.79 19.08 14.79
N ALA A 416 0.46 18.64 14.73
CA ALA A 416 1.59 19.43 14.24
C ALA A 416 2.13 18.87 12.92
N TYR A 417 2.49 19.77 12.01
CA TYR A 417 3.33 19.41 10.87
C TYR A 417 4.74 19.13 11.39
N THR A 418 5.17 17.89 11.26
CA THR A 418 6.51 17.44 11.60
C THR A 418 7.24 17.09 10.32
N GLN A 419 8.43 17.65 10.15
CA GLN A 419 9.30 17.29 9.05
C GLN A 419 10.07 16.02 9.44
N LYS A 420 9.86 14.92 8.72
CA LYS A 420 10.58 13.67 8.94
C LYS A 420 11.35 13.26 7.71
N GLN A 421 12.48 12.61 7.95
CA GLN A 421 13.31 11.99 6.93
C GLN A 421 13.07 10.49 6.94
N LEU A 422 12.98 9.89 5.74
CA LEU A 422 12.92 8.45 5.58
C LEU A 422 13.73 7.99 4.38
N ILE A 423 14.11 6.71 4.39
CA ILE A 423 14.70 6.02 3.26
C ILE A 423 13.77 4.85 2.93
N LEU A 424 13.29 4.80 1.69
CA LEU A 424 12.45 3.70 1.20
C LEU A 424 12.74 3.54 -0.30
N GLY A 425 13.96 3.11 -0.64
CA GLY A 425 14.45 3.06 -2.01
C GLY A 425 15.09 1.73 -2.36
N ALA A 426 15.28 1.47 -3.66
CA ALA A 426 15.96 0.27 -4.14
C ALA A 426 16.78 0.53 -5.40
N ALA A 427 17.90 -0.19 -5.55
CA ALA A 427 18.73 -0.18 -6.75
C ALA A 427 18.73 -1.56 -7.40
N PHE A 428 18.59 -1.57 -8.73
CA PHE A 428 18.49 -2.77 -9.57
C PHE A 428 19.69 -2.80 -10.49
N ARG A 429 20.35 -3.95 -10.59
CA ARG A 429 21.57 -4.12 -11.39
C ARG A 429 21.53 -5.43 -12.16
N SER A 430 21.93 -5.39 -13.43
CA SER A 430 22.21 -6.58 -14.23
C SER A 430 23.34 -6.28 -15.21
N GLY A 431 24.49 -6.93 -15.05
CA GLY A 431 25.69 -6.60 -15.83
C GLY A 431 26.14 -5.16 -15.61
N LEU A 432 26.14 -4.35 -16.68
CA LEU A 432 26.49 -2.92 -16.66
C LEU A 432 25.27 -2.01 -16.46
N GLU A 433 24.05 -2.55 -16.61
CA GLU A 433 22.82 -1.79 -16.49
C GLU A 433 22.49 -1.57 -15.00
N LYS A 434 22.12 -0.33 -14.66
CA LYS A 434 21.71 0.06 -13.32
C LYS A 434 20.51 0.98 -13.39
N VAL A 435 19.49 0.68 -12.59
CA VAL A 435 18.34 1.55 -12.36
C VAL A 435 18.22 1.78 -10.86
N THR A 436 18.01 3.02 -10.44
CA THR A 436 17.75 3.37 -9.04
C THR A 436 16.35 3.92 -8.92
N VAL A 437 15.60 3.43 -7.93
CA VAL A 437 14.38 4.02 -7.41
C VAL A 437 14.74 4.71 -6.09
N PRO A 438 14.85 6.06 -6.05
CA PRO A 438 15.27 6.78 -4.85
C PRO A 438 14.27 6.63 -3.70
N ILE A 439 12.97 6.64 -4.04
CA ILE A 439 11.88 6.42 -3.10
C ILE A 439 10.72 5.72 -3.80
N PHE A 440 10.10 4.75 -3.13
CA PHE A 440 8.80 4.21 -3.54
C PHE A 440 7.70 5.18 -3.09
N GLU A 441 7.17 5.95 -4.04
CA GLU A 441 6.16 6.97 -3.80
C GLU A 441 4.83 6.36 -3.36
N TYR A 442 4.08 7.11 -2.56
CA TYR A 442 2.72 6.74 -2.18
C TYR A 442 1.79 6.71 -3.42
N GLY A 443 0.90 5.72 -3.49
CA GLY A 443 -0.08 5.61 -4.58
C GLY A 443 0.44 5.00 -5.89
N ILE A 444 1.73 4.63 -5.98
CA ILE A 444 2.24 3.77 -7.06
C ILE A 444 2.33 2.34 -6.51
N PRO A 445 1.70 1.34 -7.16
CA PRO A 445 1.84 -0.06 -6.75
C PRO A 445 3.32 -0.47 -6.73
N VAL A 446 3.77 -1.08 -5.65
CA VAL A 446 5.19 -1.40 -5.48
C VAL A 446 5.60 -2.46 -6.49
N GLU A 447 4.73 -3.43 -6.76
CA GLU A 447 4.98 -4.47 -7.76
C GLU A 447 5.27 -3.89 -9.14
N TYR A 448 4.53 -2.84 -9.55
CA TYR A 448 4.74 -2.17 -10.82
C TYR A 448 6.14 -1.54 -10.90
N GLU A 449 6.58 -0.83 -9.86
CA GLU A 449 7.94 -0.25 -9.80
C GLU A 449 9.04 -1.32 -9.86
N LEU A 450 8.85 -2.44 -9.16
CA LEU A 450 9.77 -3.57 -9.18
C LEU A 450 9.85 -4.18 -10.58
N VAL A 451 8.70 -4.50 -11.21
CA VAL A 451 8.64 -5.10 -12.55
C VAL A 451 9.26 -4.17 -13.59
N ARG A 452 8.93 -2.88 -13.55
CA ARG A 452 9.50 -1.88 -14.46
C ARG A 452 11.02 -1.80 -14.35
N SER A 453 11.54 -1.74 -13.12
CA SER A 453 12.97 -1.62 -12.88
C SER A 453 13.73 -2.88 -13.30
N ILE A 454 13.19 -4.06 -12.97
CA ILE A 454 13.72 -5.37 -13.37
C ILE A 454 13.72 -5.53 -14.89
N ASN A 455 12.61 -5.21 -15.55
CA ASN A 455 12.49 -5.31 -17.01
C ASN A 455 13.51 -4.42 -17.72
N THR A 456 13.73 -3.21 -17.19
CA THR A 456 14.67 -2.24 -17.76
C THR A 456 16.10 -2.74 -17.69
N VAL A 457 16.54 -3.27 -16.54
CA VAL A 457 17.91 -3.82 -16.42
C VAL A 457 18.07 -5.18 -17.12
N ALA A 458 17.00 -5.96 -17.26
CA ALA A 458 17.04 -7.27 -17.91
C ALA A 458 17.12 -7.18 -19.45
N ARG A 459 16.32 -6.31 -20.08
CA ARG A 459 16.27 -6.17 -21.56
C ARG A 459 17.49 -5.44 -22.11
N GLY A 460 18.05 -4.48 -21.38
CA GLY A 460 19.19 -3.66 -21.82
C GLY A 460 18.89 -2.61 -22.90
N THR A 461 17.69 -2.59 -23.48
CA THR A 461 17.21 -1.54 -24.41
C THR A 461 15.77 -1.16 -24.09
N ARG A 462 15.47 0.15 -24.12
CA ARG A 462 14.12 0.70 -23.92
C ARG A 462 13.41 0.89 -25.25
N LYS A 463 12.08 0.78 -25.24
CA LYS A 463 11.22 1.14 -26.38
C LYS A 463 11.28 2.65 -26.61
N ARG A 464 11.12 3.10 -27.86
CA ARG A 464 11.26 4.50 -28.27
C ARG A 464 9.89 5.20 -28.28
N LEU A 465 9.75 6.25 -27.50
CA LEU A 465 8.53 7.06 -27.39
C LEU A 465 8.80 8.44 -27.97
N GLY A 466 8.06 8.83 -29.01
CA GLY A 466 8.20 10.15 -29.63
C GLY A 466 7.20 11.17 -29.04
N ILE A 467 7.69 12.27 -28.49
CA ILE A 467 6.87 13.39 -28.02
C ILE A 467 6.81 14.43 -29.12
N VAL A 468 5.63 14.64 -29.69
CA VAL A 468 5.46 15.59 -30.80
C VAL A 468 5.67 17.03 -30.29
N ALA A 469 6.51 17.79 -30.99
CA ALA A 469 6.79 19.18 -30.64
C ALA A 469 5.62 20.10 -31.01
N THR A 470 4.73 20.35 -30.05
CA THR A 470 3.55 21.21 -30.17
C THR A 470 3.67 22.46 -29.28
N ASP A 471 2.64 23.31 -29.26
CA ASP A 471 2.60 24.46 -28.34
C ASP A 471 2.60 24.04 -26.86
N ALA A 472 2.23 22.79 -26.54
CA ALA A 472 2.23 22.26 -25.17
C ALA A 472 3.63 22.09 -24.57
N ARG A 473 4.68 21.97 -25.41
CA ARG A 473 6.10 21.94 -25.01
C ARG A 473 6.42 21.05 -23.81
N LEU A 474 5.98 19.78 -23.86
CA LEU A 474 6.22 18.83 -22.77
C LEU A 474 7.71 18.58 -22.47
N MET A 475 8.58 18.74 -23.47
CA MET A 475 10.03 18.60 -23.31
C MET A 475 10.70 19.86 -22.70
N GLY A 476 9.91 20.89 -22.39
CA GLY A 476 10.37 22.19 -21.90
C GLY A 476 10.66 23.18 -23.03
N GLY A 477 10.98 24.42 -22.67
CA GLY A 477 11.39 25.45 -23.64
C GLY A 477 11.12 26.87 -23.17
N THR A 478 11.09 27.83 -24.10
CA THR A 478 10.79 29.24 -23.78
C THR A 478 9.65 29.78 -24.65
N VAL A 479 8.58 30.22 -24.01
CA VAL A 479 7.41 30.84 -24.68
C VAL A 479 7.38 32.35 -24.42
N MET A 480 6.88 33.10 -25.39
CA MET A 480 6.55 34.52 -25.20
C MET A 480 5.09 34.61 -24.80
N ASN A 481 4.80 35.04 -23.58
CA ASN A 481 3.44 35.31 -23.11
C ASN A 481 3.27 36.82 -22.95
N GLY A 482 2.68 37.47 -23.96
CA GLY A 482 2.65 38.93 -24.03
C GLY A 482 4.06 39.52 -24.20
N MET A 483 4.46 40.42 -23.30
CA MET A 483 5.79 41.07 -23.30
C MET A 483 6.85 40.33 -22.47
N SER A 484 6.49 39.25 -21.76
CA SER A 484 7.41 38.48 -20.93
C SER A 484 7.83 37.16 -21.59
N MET A 485 9.14 36.88 -21.53
CA MET A 485 9.68 35.55 -21.82
C MET A 485 9.44 34.66 -20.60
N GLN A 486 8.66 33.60 -20.78
CA GLN A 486 8.43 32.59 -19.76
C GLN A 486 9.20 31.32 -20.13
N ARG A 487 10.01 30.82 -19.19
CA ARG A 487 10.66 29.50 -19.32
C ARG A 487 9.67 28.44 -18.85
N ILE A 488 9.41 27.47 -19.71
CA ILE A 488 8.61 26.29 -19.42
C ILE A 488 9.58 25.16 -19.04
N GLU A 489 9.39 24.61 -17.86
CA GLU A 489 10.15 23.44 -17.40
C GLU A 489 9.66 22.17 -18.11
N LYS A 490 10.52 21.16 -18.15
CA LYS A 490 10.16 19.86 -18.71
C LYS A 490 9.02 19.27 -17.86
N HIS A 491 8.01 18.73 -18.52
CA HIS A 491 6.82 18.22 -17.86
C HIS A 491 7.17 16.95 -17.04
N PRO A 492 6.79 16.84 -15.74
CA PRO A 492 7.20 15.72 -14.89
C PRO A 492 6.75 14.34 -15.38
N LEU A 493 5.62 14.26 -16.08
CA LEU A 493 5.17 13.02 -16.76
C LEU A 493 6.23 12.47 -17.72
N ILE A 494 7.03 13.33 -18.37
CA ILE A 494 8.10 12.88 -19.25
C ILE A 494 9.22 12.20 -18.46
N ASP A 495 9.56 12.70 -17.27
CA ASP A 495 10.54 12.04 -16.41
C ASP A 495 10.01 10.69 -15.91
N GLU A 496 8.70 10.58 -15.65
CA GLU A 496 8.05 9.31 -15.31
C GLU A 496 8.08 8.31 -16.47
N LEU A 497 7.78 8.75 -17.70
CA LEU A 497 7.84 7.93 -18.91
C LEU A 497 9.29 7.52 -19.24
N ALA A 498 10.25 8.41 -19.05
CA ALA A 498 11.67 8.17 -19.29
C ALA A 498 12.27 7.10 -18.36
N LYS A 499 11.59 6.72 -17.27
CA LYS A 499 12.00 5.57 -16.45
C LYS A 499 11.85 4.24 -17.21
N GLN A 500 10.92 4.15 -18.15
CA GLN A 500 10.59 2.93 -18.91
C GLN A 500 10.97 3.01 -20.40
N TYR A 501 10.80 4.19 -20.99
CA TYR A 501 10.96 4.43 -22.42
C TYR A 501 12.18 5.31 -22.72
N ASP A 502 12.72 5.18 -23.93
CA ASP A 502 13.64 6.17 -24.49
C ASP A 502 12.79 7.27 -25.14
N VAL A 503 12.75 8.44 -24.50
CA VAL A 503 11.82 9.51 -24.85
C VAL A 503 12.54 10.58 -25.66
N GLU A 504 12.08 10.78 -26.90
CA GLU A 504 12.66 11.74 -27.83
C GLU A 504 11.62 12.78 -28.26
N GLU A 505 12.07 14.01 -28.51
CA GLU A 505 11.21 15.04 -29.12
C GLU A 505 11.14 14.86 -30.64
N VAL A 506 9.96 15.07 -31.24
CA VAL A 506 9.68 14.84 -32.65
C VAL A 506 9.08 16.09 -33.29
N ASP A 507 9.90 16.81 -34.07
CA ASP A 507 9.53 18.07 -34.74
C ASP A 507 8.68 17.92 -36.01
N LEU A 508 8.47 16.68 -36.50
CA LEU A 508 7.74 16.39 -37.74
C LEU A 508 8.29 17.15 -38.97
N SER A 509 9.60 17.44 -38.99
CA SER A 509 10.28 18.11 -40.10
C SER A 509 10.44 17.22 -41.35
N GLY A 510 10.26 15.91 -41.21
CA GLY A 510 10.13 14.92 -42.27
C GLY A 510 9.04 13.89 -41.96
N PRO A 511 8.73 12.97 -42.91
CA PRO A 511 7.76 11.90 -42.68
C PRO A 511 8.28 10.89 -41.65
N ILE A 512 7.39 10.36 -40.80
CA ILE A 512 7.71 9.29 -39.85
C ILE A 512 7.41 7.95 -40.50
N THR A 513 8.40 7.05 -40.50
CA THR A 513 8.20 5.68 -40.99
C THR A 513 7.69 4.80 -39.84
N PRO A 514 6.72 3.89 -40.09
CA PRO A 514 6.32 2.90 -39.09
C PRO A 514 7.51 2.10 -38.53
N GLY A 515 7.54 1.89 -37.22
CA GLY A 515 8.61 1.17 -36.53
C GLY A 515 9.81 2.01 -36.05
N VAL A 516 9.86 3.31 -36.36
CA VAL A 516 10.87 4.22 -35.78
C VAL A 516 10.59 4.49 -34.30
N TYR A 517 9.32 4.76 -33.98
CA TYR A 517 8.81 4.94 -32.63
C TYR A 517 7.77 3.85 -32.34
N ASP A 518 7.80 3.29 -31.14
CA ASP A 518 6.81 2.31 -30.67
C ASP A 518 5.46 2.98 -30.41
N ALA A 519 5.48 4.27 -30.01
CA ALA A 519 4.31 5.13 -29.94
C ALA A 519 4.69 6.62 -30.07
N LEU A 520 3.73 7.45 -30.45
CA LEU A 520 3.81 8.91 -30.42
C LEU A 520 2.85 9.49 -29.38
N VAL A 521 3.23 10.62 -28.76
CA VAL A 521 2.38 11.42 -27.88
C VAL A 521 2.23 12.81 -28.47
N ALA A 522 1.02 13.17 -28.87
CA ALA A 522 0.69 14.46 -29.44
C ALA A 522 -0.29 15.18 -28.52
N VAL A 523 0.19 16.21 -27.83
CA VAL A 523 -0.64 17.07 -26.97
C VAL A 523 -0.90 18.38 -27.70
N GLN A 524 -2.15 18.75 -27.88
CA GLN A 524 -2.60 19.83 -28.74
C GLN A 524 -2.06 19.74 -30.18
N PRO A 525 -2.21 18.61 -30.90
CA PRO A 525 -1.75 18.50 -32.28
C PRO A 525 -2.33 19.57 -33.18
N SER A 526 -3.54 20.10 -32.89
CA SER A 526 -4.10 21.19 -33.68
C SER A 526 -3.14 22.37 -33.77
N SER A 527 -2.34 22.66 -32.74
CA SER A 527 -1.38 23.77 -32.71
C SER A 527 -0.23 23.69 -33.73
N LEU A 528 -0.03 22.55 -34.38
CA LEU A 528 1.02 22.35 -35.38
C LEU A 528 0.80 23.21 -36.63
N ALA A 529 1.88 23.51 -37.35
CA ALA A 529 1.78 24.09 -38.69
C ALA A 529 1.13 23.07 -39.64
N PRO A 530 0.39 23.50 -40.68
CA PRO A 530 -0.35 22.59 -41.56
C PRO A 530 0.48 21.42 -42.11
N GLN A 531 1.71 21.67 -42.59
CA GLN A 531 2.57 20.58 -43.11
C GLN A 531 3.03 19.58 -42.05
N GLN A 532 3.26 20.02 -40.82
CA GLN A 532 3.61 19.13 -39.71
C GLN A 532 2.39 18.32 -39.28
N PHE A 533 1.22 18.97 -39.23
CA PHE A 533 -0.06 18.32 -38.94
C PHE A 533 -0.40 17.23 -39.96
N ASP A 534 -0.25 17.51 -41.26
CA ASP A 534 -0.47 16.55 -42.34
C ASP A 534 0.44 15.32 -42.19
N ARG A 535 1.69 15.52 -41.76
CA ARG A 535 2.65 14.43 -41.51
C ARG A 535 2.30 13.58 -40.30
N LEU A 536 1.79 14.20 -39.24
CA LEU A 536 1.29 13.47 -38.07
C LEU A 536 0.10 12.60 -38.47
N THR A 537 -0.87 13.18 -39.18
CA THR A 537 -2.05 12.47 -39.68
C THR A 537 -1.66 11.32 -40.60
N ALA A 538 -0.71 11.53 -41.51
CA ALA A 538 -0.19 10.48 -42.38
C ALA A 538 0.53 9.36 -41.61
N ALA A 539 1.26 9.69 -40.54
CA ALA A 539 1.91 8.69 -39.69
C ALA A 539 0.87 7.81 -38.96
N ILE A 540 -0.21 8.42 -38.46
CA ILE A 540 -1.31 7.70 -37.82
C ILE A 540 -2.01 6.77 -38.82
N GLN A 541 -2.30 7.25 -40.03
CA GLN A 541 -2.84 6.43 -41.12
C GLN A 541 -1.93 5.26 -41.48
N ALA A 542 -0.60 5.48 -41.49
CA ALA A 542 0.40 4.45 -41.73
C ALA A 542 0.53 3.43 -40.58
N GLY A 543 -0.22 3.58 -39.49
CA GLY A 543 -0.28 2.64 -38.38
C GLY A 543 0.73 2.92 -37.26
N VAL A 544 1.27 4.14 -37.17
CA VAL A 544 2.09 4.54 -36.00
C VAL A 544 1.17 4.75 -34.79
N PRO A 545 1.33 3.96 -33.70
CA PRO A 545 0.46 4.09 -32.53
C PRO A 545 0.59 5.49 -31.91
N THR A 546 -0.53 6.18 -31.67
CA THR A 546 -0.48 7.59 -31.23
C THR A 546 -1.49 7.91 -30.12
N ALA A 547 -1.02 8.52 -29.03
CA ALA A 547 -1.85 9.14 -28.00
C ALA A 547 -2.08 10.61 -28.35
N ILE A 548 -3.33 11.04 -28.38
CA ILE A 548 -3.75 12.38 -28.76
C ILE A 548 -4.53 13.00 -27.60
N PHE A 549 -4.03 14.13 -27.10
CA PHE A 549 -4.71 14.94 -26.10
C PHE A 549 -5.03 16.29 -26.75
N GLU A 550 -6.30 16.57 -27.01
CA GLU A 550 -6.73 17.79 -27.68
C GLU A 550 -7.76 18.49 -26.81
N ASP A 551 -7.51 19.76 -26.51
CA ASP A 551 -8.28 20.49 -25.51
C ASP A 551 -9.05 21.66 -26.14
N PRO A 552 -10.38 21.74 -25.94
CA PRO A 552 -11.15 22.89 -26.39
C PRO A 552 -10.82 24.18 -25.64
N ARG A 553 -10.31 24.11 -24.40
CA ARG A 553 -9.99 25.25 -23.53
C ARG A 553 -9.01 24.88 -22.38
N PRO A 554 -7.69 24.86 -22.64
CA PRO A 554 -6.68 24.54 -21.62
C PRO A 554 -6.68 25.54 -20.44
N ILE A 555 -6.73 25.06 -19.19
CA ILE A 555 -6.60 25.89 -17.99
C ILE A 555 -5.17 25.89 -17.45
N GLY A 556 -4.53 24.74 -17.32
CA GLY A 556 -3.22 24.68 -16.64
C GLY A 556 -2.05 25.14 -17.52
N ALA A 557 -2.26 25.25 -18.83
CA ALA A 557 -1.29 25.73 -19.79
C ALA A 557 -1.86 26.85 -20.67
N GLN A 558 -2.22 27.99 -20.07
CA GLN A 558 -2.86 29.13 -20.77
C GLN A 558 -2.08 29.71 -21.97
N TYR A 559 -0.79 29.38 -22.10
CA TYR A 559 0.03 29.75 -23.26
C TYR A 559 -0.20 28.86 -24.49
N VAL A 560 -0.93 27.75 -24.33
CA VAL A 560 -1.24 26.80 -25.39
C VAL A 560 -2.48 27.26 -26.15
N THR A 561 -2.39 27.28 -27.48
CA THR A 561 -3.50 27.68 -28.33
C THR A 561 -4.63 26.65 -28.28
N ALA A 562 -5.79 27.01 -27.73
CA ALA A 562 -6.98 26.16 -27.67
C ALA A 562 -7.44 25.69 -29.07
N THR A 563 -8.24 24.61 -29.11
CA THR A 563 -8.67 23.99 -30.38
C THR A 563 -9.31 25.01 -31.33
N GLY A 564 -10.29 25.77 -30.81
CA GLY A 564 -11.10 26.71 -31.58
C GLY A 564 -10.50 28.11 -31.75
N ASP A 565 -9.34 28.39 -31.16
CA ASP A 565 -8.71 29.70 -31.18
C ASP A 565 -7.65 29.83 -32.28
N ALA A 566 -7.51 31.04 -32.83
CA ALA A 566 -6.51 31.33 -33.84
C ALA A 566 -5.12 31.42 -33.21
N LYS A 567 -4.14 30.70 -33.77
CA LYS A 567 -2.75 30.75 -33.35
C LYS A 567 -2.17 32.13 -33.66
N GLN A 568 -1.67 32.84 -32.64
CA GLN A 568 -1.06 34.16 -32.85
C GLN A 568 0.41 33.99 -33.24
N ALA A 569 0.87 34.73 -34.26
CA ALA A 569 2.29 34.84 -34.55
C ALA A 569 3.01 35.56 -33.41
N GLN A 570 4.27 35.19 -33.15
CA GLN A 570 5.10 35.87 -32.18
C GLN A 570 5.32 37.32 -32.62
N GLY A 571 4.60 38.26 -32.00
CA GLY A 571 4.73 39.68 -32.30
C GLY A 571 6.08 40.21 -31.82
N GLY A 572 6.66 41.18 -32.55
CA GLY A 572 7.83 41.92 -32.06
C GLY A 572 7.53 42.70 -30.78
N MET A 573 8.55 43.33 -30.18
CA MET A 573 8.50 44.10 -28.92
C MET A 573 7.38 45.15 -28.80
N PHE A 574 6.67 45.50 -29.88
CA PHE A 574 5.56 46.45 -29.89
C PHE A 574 4.16 45.81 -29.96
N GLY A 575 4.05 44.47 -29.92
CA GLY A 575 2.78 43.75 -30.05
C GLY A 575 2.23 43.80 -31.48
N GLY A 576 1.52 42.75 -31.91
CA GLY A 576 0.89 42.68 -33.24
C GLY A 576 1.48 41.63 -34.19
N GLY A 577 1.61 40.39 -33.75
CA GLY A 577 1.71 39.27 -34.68
C GLY A 577 0.33 38.95 -35.26
N GLY A 578 0.23 38.82 -36.59
CA GLY A 578 -1.00 38.35 -37.24
C GLY A 578 -1.32 36.88 -36.90
N ALA A 579 -2.46 36.37 -37.37
CA ALA A 579 -2.78 34.95 -37.21
C ALA A 579 -1.77 34.09 -38.00
N SER A 580 -1.16 33.11 -37.32
CA SER A 580 -0.35 32.06 -37.94
C SER A 580 -1.25 30.92 -38.42
N PRO A 581 -0.95 30.30 -39.57
CA PRO A 581 -1.69 29.13 -40.03
C PRO A 581 -1.50 27.95 -39.06
N LYS A 582 -2.59 27.25 -38.78
CA LYS A 582 -2.72 26.14 -37.82
C LYS A 582 -3.29 24.92 -38.56
N GLY A 583 -2.97 23.70 -38.11
CA GLY A 583 -3.54 22.46 -38.66
C GLY A 583 -5.06 22.38 -38.48
N ASP A 584 -5.76 21.78 -39.45
CA ASP A 584 -7.21 21.57 -39.37
C ASP A 584 -7.52 20.26 -38.65
N ILE A 585 -7.86 20.35 -37.37
CA ILE A 585 -8.12 19.21 -36.49
C ILE A 585 -9.20 18.26 -37.03
N ARG A 586 -10.13 18.75 -37.86
CA ARG A 586 -11.20 17.93 -38.45
C ARG A 586 -10.64 16.83 -39.36
N GLN A 587 -9.51 17.06 -40.02
CA GLN A 587 -8.88 16.03 -40.85
C GLN A 587 -8.43 14.85 -39.98
N LEU A 588 -7.91 15.10 -38.78
CA LEU A 588 -7.53 14.04 -37.85
C LEU A 588 -8.77 13.30 -37.32
N TRP A 589 -9.84 14.02 -36.99
CA TRP A 589 -11.11 13.38 -36.62
C TRP A 589 -11.70 12.56 -37.76
N ASP A 590 -11.54 12.99 -39.02
CA ASP A 590 -11.96 12.23 -40.18
C ASP A 590 -11.18 10.92 -40.32
N VAL A 591 -9.86 10.98 -40.15
CA VAL A 591 -8.98 9.78 -40.15
C VAL A 591 -9.32 8.80 -39.05
N LEU A 592 -9.65 9.31 -37.86
CA LEU A 592 -10.00 8.49 -36.70
C LEU A 592 -11.50 8.13 -36.65
N GLU A 593 -12.29 8.54 -37.65
CA GLU A 593 -13.74 8.36 -37.71
C GLU A 593 -14.48 8.87 -36.45
N LEU A 594 -14.03 10.01 -35.93
CA LEU A 594 -14.59 10.69 -34.76
C LEU A 594 -15.60 11.76 -35.17
N ASN A 595 -16.63 11.92 -34.34
CA ASN A 595 -17.62 12.99 -34.39
C ASN A 595 -17.54 13.79 -33.10
N VAL A 596 -16.89 14.96 -33.17
CA VAL A 596 -16.79 15.91 -32.06
C VAL A 596 -17.86 16.99 -32.24
N PRO A 597 -18.81 17.14 -31.30
CA PRO A 597 -19.83 18.19 -31.38
C PRO A 597 -19.16 19.56 -31.20
N GLY A 598 -19.66 20.54 -31.94
CA GLY A 598 -19.08 21.87 -31.99
C GLY A 598 -19.77 22.78 -32.98
N GLN A 599 -19.36 24.03 -32.97
CA GLN A 599 -19.88 25.06 -33.87
C GLN A 599 -18.73 25.68 -34.68
N PRO A 600 -19.01 26.23 -35.88
CA PRO A 600 -18.03 27.03 -36.60
C PRO A 600 -17.60 28.23 -35.74
N GLY A 601 -16.33 28.28 -35.39
CA GLY A 601 -15.70 29.40 -34.70
C GLY A 601 -15.36 30.55 -35.64
N MET A 602 -14.69 31.57 -35.09
CA MET A 602 -14.22 32.69 -35.91
C MET A 602 -13.10 32.23 -36.88
N GLN A 603 -12.96 32.91 -38.03
CA GLN A 603 -11.92 32.64 -39.03
C GLN A 603 -11.96 31.22 -39.67
N GLY A 604 -13.09 30.52 -39.59
CA GLY A 604 -13.27 29.20 -40.23
C GLY A 604 -12.74 28.02 -39.42
N LEU A 605 -12.29 28.27 -38.19
CA LEU A 605 -11.91 27.24 -37.22
C LEU A 605 -13.16 26.54 -36.65
N PHE A 606 -12.99 25.35 -36.10
CA PHE A 606 -14.07 24.62 -35.44
C PHE A 606 -13.89 24.71 -33.93
N SER A 607 -14.94 25.12 -33.21
CA SER A 607 -14.95 25.25 -31.76
C SER A 607 -15.74 24.10 -31.15
N PRO A 608 -15.10 23.11 -30.51
CA PRO A 608 -15.80 22.02 -29.84
C PRO A 608 -16.70 22.50 -28.71
N GLU A 609 -17.76 21.75 -28.43
CA GLU A 609 -18.57 21.92 -27.22
C GLU A 609 -17.84 21.32 -26.02
N LEU A 610 -18.02 21.94 -24.85
CA LEU A 610 -17.50 21.47 -23.58
C LEU A 610 -18.54 20.64 -22.84
N VAL A 611 -18.08 19.71 -22.03
CA VAL A 611 -18.93 18.83 -21.23
C VAL A 611 -19.16 19.45 -19.86
N TRP A 612 -20.36 19.26 -19.32
CA TRP A 612 -20.69 19.57 -17.94
C TRP A 612 -21.30 18.35 -17.25
N GLN A 613 -21.15 18.26 -15.93
CA GLN A 613 -21.68 17.18 -15.11
C GLN A 613 -22.09 17.69 -13.73
N GLN A 614 -23.24 17.24 -13.24
CA GLN A 614 -23.67 17.46 -11.86
C GLN A 614 -23.24 16.28 -10.97
N HIS A 615 -21.94 16.21 -10.70
CA HIS A 615 -21.39 15.25 -9.74
C HIS A 615 -20.13 15.84 -9.12
N ASN A 616 -20.08 15.92 -7.79
CA ASN A 616 -18.89 16.31 -7.06
C ASN A 616 -18.72 15.37 -5.83
N PRO A 617 -17.75 14.44 -5.85
CA PRO A 617 -17.45 13.56 -4.72
C PRO A 617 -16.77 14.32 -3.56
N TYR A 618 -16.34 15.56 -3.81
CA TYR A 618 -15.55 16.42 -2.93
C TYR A 618 -16.29 17.74 -2.63
N PRO A 619 -17.38 17.72 -1.84
CA PRO A 619 -18.27 18.87 -1.66
C PRO A 619 -17.67 20.07 -0.91
N ASN A 620 -16.48 19.93 -0.32
CA ASN A 620 -15.77 21.04 0.33
C ASN A 620 -14.64 21.62 -0.56
N LEU A 621 -14.54 21.19 -1.81
CA LEU A 621 -13.63 21.78 -2.78
C LEU A 621 -14.30 23.04 -3.34
N ASP A 622 -14.07 24.18 -2.68
CA ASP A 622 -14.72 25.47 -2.98
C ASP A 622 -14.52 25.94 -4.44
N THR A 623 -13.49 25.43 -5.13
CA THR A 623 -13.18 25.74 -6.53
C THR A 623 -13.85 24.82 -7.55
N ALA A 624 -14.43 23.69 -7.12
CA ALA A 624 -15.07 22.73 -8.02
C ALA A 624 -16.44 23.25 -8.48
N ASN A 625 -16.66 23.26 -9.79
CA ASN A 625 -17.94 23.58 -10.41
C ASN A 625 -18.39 22.43 -11.33
N GLU A 626 -19.54 22.58 -11.99
CA GLU A 626 -20.10 21.57 -12.89
C GLU A 626 -19.27 21.34 -14.17
N LEU A 627 -18.19 22.07 -14.38
CA LEU A 627 -17.24 21.92 -15.49
C LEU A 627 -15.98 21.12 -15.09
N TRP A 628 -15.87 20.75 -13.82
CA TRP A 628 -14.90 19.78 -13.33
C TRP A 628 -15.56 18.40 -13.37
N LEU A 629 -15.11 17.58 -14.31
CA LEU A 629 -15.74 16.32 -14.67
C LEU A 629 -15.09 15.21 -13.85
N PHE A 630 -15.75 14.87 -12.74
CA PHE A 630 -15.38 13.73 -11.92
C PHE A 630 -15.93 12.45 -12.56
N ILE A 631 -15.09 11.80 -13.36
CA ILE A 631 -15.38 10.50 -13.98
C ILE A 631 -15.16 9.44 -12.90
N ASP A 632 -16.25 9.04 -12.26
CA ASP A 632 -16.24 8.24 -11.03
C ASP A 632 -17.17 7.03 -11.15
N GLU A 633 -16.60 5.84 -10.96
CA GLU A 633 -17.33 4.56 -10.95
C GLU A 633 -18.30 4.43 -9.76
N GLN A 634 -18.10 5.21 -8.70
CA GLN A 634 -18.96 5.24 -7.52
C GLN A 634 -20.05 6.32 -7.61
N ALA A 635 -20.12 7.06 -8.73
CA ALA A 635 -21.14 8.07 -8.94
C ALA A 635 -22.55 7.46 -8.93
N ARG A 636 -23.51 8.20 -8.36
CA ARG A 636 -24.89 7.73 -8.25
C ARG A 636 -25.52 7.56 -9.62
N GLY A 637 -25.93 6.34 -9.95
CA GLY A 637 -26.61 6.01 -11.21
C GLY A 637 -25.67 5.56 -12.33
N VAL A 638 -24.37 5.43 -12.05
CA VAL A 638 -23.37 4.77 -12.90
C VAL A 638 -23.29 3.29 -12.51
N GLN A 639 -23.29 2.39 -13.49
CA GLN A 639 -23.01 0.97 -13.28
C GLN A 639 -21.51 0.69 -13.33
N PRO A 640 -21.01 -0.34 -12.62
CA PRO A 640 -19.60 -0.73 -12.71
C PRO A 640 -19.16 -0.95 -14.16
N GLY A 641 -18.09 -0.26 -14.58
CA GLY A 641 -17.50 -0.32 -15.92
C GLY A 641 -18.18 0.60 -16.95
N GLU A 642 -19.07 1.49 -16.53
CA GLU A 642 -19.80 2.42 -17.42
C GLU A 642 -19.09 3.77 -17.60
N ALA A 643 -18.56 4.35 -16.51
CA ALA A 643 -17.87 5.64 -16.55
C ALA A 643 -16.39 5.47 -16.94
N LEU A 644 -15.75 4.42 -16.43
CA LEU A 644 -14.41 3.95 -16.75
C LEU A 644 -14.54 2.55 -17.36
N SER A 645 -14.46 2.47 -18.69
CA SER A 645 -14.87 1.26 -19.42
C SER A 645 -14.03 0.02 -19.06
N ASP A 646 -14.72 -1.06 -18.69
CA ASP A 646 -14.10 -2.39 -18.51
C ASP A 646 -13.81 -3.12 -19.83
N ASP A 647 -14.33 -2.62 -20.97
CA ASP A 647 -14.07 -3.19 -22.29
C ASP A 647 -12.65 -2.88 -22.80
N SER A 648 -11.94 -1.97 -22.12
CA SER A 648 -10.56 -1.61 -22.42
C SER A 648 -9.65 -1.84 -21.21
N PRO A 649 -8.48 -2.49 -21.39
CA PRO A 649 -7.50 -2.60 -20.31
C PRO A 649 -6.99 -1.22 -19.85
N ILE A 650 -7.13 -0.17 -20.68
CA ILE A 650 -6.67 1.18 -20.32
C ILE A 650 -7.40 1.71 -19.08
N THR A 651 -8.70 1.42 -18.96
CA THR A 651 -9.58 1.98 -17.93
C THR A 651 -10.13 0.93 -16.97
N SER A 652 -10.06 -0.35 -17.32
CA SER A 652 -10.50 -1.42 -16.42
C SER A 652 -9.72 -1.39 -15.10
N GLY A 653 -10.46 -1.45 -13.99
CA GLY A 653 -9.91 -1.38 -12.63
C GLY A 653 -9.64 0.03 -12.11
N LEU A 654 -9.77 1.08 -12.94
CA LEU A 654 -9.73 2.47 -12.47
C LEU A 654 -11.04 2.81 -11.74
N ARG A 655 -10.96 3.76 -10.81
CA ARG A 655 -12.07 4.23 -9.98
C ARG A 655 -12.46 5.66 -10.27
N GLN A 656 -11.46 6.54 -10.42
CA GLN A 656 -11.73 7.97 -10.60
C GLN A 656 -10.66 8.67 -11.44
N VAL A 657 -11.10 9.45 -12.42
CA VAL A 657 -10.28 10.37 -13.22
C VAL A 657 -10.95 11.74 -13.24
N LEU A 658 -10.16 12.81 -13.12
CA LEU A 658 -10.65 14.18 -13.22
C LEU A 658 -10.29 14.78 -14.58
N ALA A 659 -11.28 15.27 -15.30
CA ALA A 659 -11.11 16.11 -16.48
C ALA A 659 -11.61 17.53 -16.17
N ILE A 660 -10.97 18.57 -16.71
CA ILE A 660 -11.33 19.97 -16.43
C ILE A 660 -11.63 20.64 -17.77
N LEU A 661 -12.84 21.19 -17.94
CA LEU A 661 -13.26 21.79 -19.22
C LEU A 661 -13.13 20.85 -20.43
N GLY A 662 -13.25 19.54 -20.22
CA GLY A 662 -13.13 18.55 -21.30
C GLY A 662 -14.21 18.69 -22.37
N GLY A 663 -13.84 18.33 -23.60
CA GLY A 663 -14.75 18.22 -24.74
C GLY A 663 -15.46 16.87 -24.83
N ALA A 664 -16.48 16.79 -25.68
CA ALA A 664 -17.17 15.54 -25.99
C ALA A 664 -16.57 14.89 -27.25
N VAL A 665 -16.58 13.56 -27.31
CA VAL A 665 -16.15 12.80 -28.49
C VAL A 665 -17.07 11.60 -28.69
N TYR A 666 -17.57 11.41 -29.92
CA TYR A 666 -18.39 10.26 -30.31
C TYR A 666 -17.80 9.55 -31.52
N ALA A 667 -18.11 8.27 -31.71
CA ALA A 667 -17.80 7.58 -32.98
C ALA A 667 -18.76 8.07 -34.09
N LYS A 668 -18.28 8.13 -35.34
CA LYS A 668 -19.16 8.34 -36.49
C LYS A 668 -20.12 7.16 -36.65
N LYS A 669 -21.33 7.43 -37.16
CA LYS A 669 -22.41 6.41 -37.29
C LYS A 669 -22.06 5.30 -38.29
N ASP A 670 -21.19 5.59 -39.23
CA ASP A 670 -20.71 4.76 -40.32
C ASP A 670 -19.24 4.36 -40.15
N ALA A 671 -18.72 4.42 -38.91
CA ALA A 671 -17.35 4.04 -38.58
C ALA A 671 -17.04 2.57 -38.96
N THR A 672 -15.87 2.35 -39.56
CA THR A 672 -15.29 1.05 -39.88
C THR A 672 -14.26 0.59 -38.85
N LEU A 673 -13.62 1.54 -38.15
CA LEU A 673 -12.73 1.29 -37.02
C LEU A 673 -13.55 0.89 -35.79
N LYS A 674 -12.91 0.19 -34.85
CA LYS A 674 -13.50 -0.13 -33.56
C LYS A 674 -13.19 1.02 -32.60
N HIS A 675 -14.25 1.67 -32.12
CA HIS A 675 -14.18 2.70 -31.08
C HIS A 675 -14.67 2.15 -29.75
N THR A 676 -13.84 2.29 -28.71
CA THR A 676 -14.19 1.95 -27.33
C THR A 676 -14.11 3.22 -26.50
N ALA A 677 -15.24 3.65 -25.93
CA ALA A 677 -15.27 4.74 -24.96
C ALA A 677 -14.42 4.35 -23.74
N LEU A 678 -13.55 5.26 -23.28
CA LEU A 678 -12.67 5.05 -22.14
C LEU A 678 -13.19 5.78 -20.91
N LEU A 679 -13.46 7.08 -21.08
CA LEU A 679 -13.95 7.98 -20.03
C LEU A 679 -15.31 8.52 -20.44
N SER A 680 -16.33 8.28 -19.63
CA SER A 680 -17.71 8.75 -19.85
C SER A 680 -18.25 9.40 -18.59
N THR A 681 -18.95 10.52 -18.74
CA THR A 681 -19.62 11.19 -17.60
C THR A 681 -20.77 10.34 -17.04
N GLY A 682 -21.28 10.73 -15.87
CA GLY A 682 -22.47 10.10 -15.29
C GLY A 682 -23.79 10.53 -15.96
N PRO A 683 -24.93 10.04 -15.44
CA PRO A 683 -26.25 10.25 -16.06
C PRO A 683 -26.76 11.70 -16.04
N LEU A 684 -26.26 12.54 -15.12
CA LEU A 684 -26.59 13.97 -15.05
C LEU A 684 -25.47 14.80 -15.68
N SER A 685 -25.38 14.74 -17.00
CA SER A 685 -24.36 15.45 -17.79
C SER A 685 -24.91 15.95 -19.12
N GLY A 686 -24.10 16.71 -19.85
CA GLY A 686 -24.42 17.15 -21.20
C GLY A 686 -23.30 17.99 -21.80
N THR A 687 -23.58 18.65 -22.92
CA THR A 687 -22.63 19.55 -23.60
C THR A 687 -23.11 21.00 -23.58
N LEU A 688 -22.18 21.94 -23.67
CA LEU A 688 -22.40 23.38 -23.76
C LEU A 688 -21.48 23.99 -24.83
N PRO A 689 -21.97 24.96 -25.63
CA PRO A 689 -21.13 25.68 -26.57
C PRO A 689 -20.01 26.45 -25.87
N SER A 690 -18.81 26.47 -26.46
CA SER A 690 -17.63 27.15 -25.87
C SER A 690 -17.83 28.64 -25.58
N GLN A 691 -18.63 29.33 -26.40
CA GLN A 691 -19.00 30.74 -26.17
C GLN A 691 -19.78 30.92 -24.86
N VAL A 692 -20.71 30.02 -24.57
CA VAL A 692 -21.54 30.05 -23.35
C VAL A 692 -20.67 29.80 -22.12
N VAL A 693 -19.75 28.84 -22.18
CA VAL A 693 -18.79 28.61 -21.10
C VAL A 693 -17.92 29.85 -20.83
N GLY A 694 -17.52 30.58 -21.89
CA GLY A 694 -16.84 31.86 -21.74
C GLY A 694 -17.67 32.93 -21.00
N GLN A 695 -18.97 32.99 -21.25
CA GLN A 695 -19.89 33.91 -20.56
C GLN A 695 -20.08 33.52 -19.09
N VAL A 696 -20.16 32.22 -18.79
CA VAL A 696 -20.22 31.70 -17.41
C VAL A 696 -18.96 32.08 -16.65
N MET A 697 -17.77 31.84 -17.22
CA MET A 697 -16.49 32.15 -16.56
C MET A 697 -16.26 33.65 -16.34
N THR A 698 -16.85 34.50 -17.17
CA THR A 698 -16.79 35.98 -17.02
C THR A 698 -17.90 36.55 -16.14
N GLY A 699 -18.76 35.70 -15.58
CA GLY A 699 -19.86 36.09 -14.70
C GLY A 699 -21.03 36.77 -15.42
N GLN A 700 -21.12 36.67 -16.75
CA GLN A 700 -22.22 37.25 -17.54
C GLN A 700 -23.51 36.42 -17.46
N THR A 701 -23.40 35.11 -17.25
CA THR A 701 -24.51 34.15 -17.06
C THR A 701 -24.10 33.08 -16.03
N THR A 702 -24.99 32.16 -15.69
CA THR A 702 -24.72 31.05 -14.75
C THR A 702 -24.95 29.69 -15.41
N LEU A 703 -24.20 28.67 -15.00
CA LEU A 703 -24.36 27.29 -15.49
C LEU A 703 -25.81 26.81 -15.36
N ALA A 704 -26.45 27.09 -14.23
CA ALA A 704 -27.84 26.70 -13.97
C ALA A 704 -28.86 27.31 -14.96
N GLN A 705 -28.57 28.47 -15.55
CA GLN A 705 -29.45 29.12 -16.53
C GLN A 705 -29.27 28.57 -17.95
N GLU A 706 -28.06 28.11 -18.29
CA GLU A 706 -27.69 27.69 -19.64
C GLU A 706 -27.89 26.18 -19.88
N ILE A 707 -28.02 25.38 -18.82
CA ILE A 707 -28.32 23.96 -18.93
C ILE A 707 -29.79 23.77 -19.36
N GLN A 708 -30.00 23.46 -20.64
CA GLN A 708 -31.35 23.32 -21.25
C GLN A 708 -31.87 21.87 -21.28
N GLY A 709 -31.04 20.87 -20.97
CA GLY A 709 -31.41 19.45 -20.96
C GLY A 709 -30.22 18.54 -20.62
N VAL A 710 -30.49 17.27 -20.33
CA VAL A 710 -29.47 16.27 -19.96
C VAL A 710 -29.20 15.35 -21.15
N ASN A 711 -27.92 15.15 -21.47
CA ASN A 711 -27.44 14.12 -22.39
C ASN A 711 -26.52 13.18 -21.58
N PRO A 712 -27.03 12.04 -21.07
CA PRO A 712 -26.28 11.19 -20.16
C PRO A 712 -25.07 10.54 -20.84
N ASN A 713 -24.06 10.18 -20.05
CA ASN A 713 -22.93 9.34 -20.46
C ASN A 713 -22.15 9.90 -21.67
N VAL A 714 -21.79 11.17 -21.59
CA VAL A 714 -20.99 11.85 -22.63
C VAL A 714 -19.55 11.30 -22.59
N PRO A 715 -19.04 10.72 -23.70
CA PRO A 715 -17.67 10.25 -23.75
C PRO A 715 -16.70 11.42 -23.94
N ILE A 716 -15.59 11.39 -23.20
CA ILE A 716 -14.51 12.39 -23.24
C ILE A 716 -13.23 11.79 -23.83
N ALA A 717 -13.06 10.47 -23.74
CA ALA A 717 -11.92 9.76 -24.30
C ALA A 717 -12.34 8.47 -25.01
N MET A 718 -11.64 8.12 -26.10
CA MET A 718 -11.86 6.89 -26.85
C MET A 718 -10.55 6.22 -27.28
N ALA A 719 -10.52 4.90 -27.21
CA ALA A 719 -9.55 4.07 -27.92
C ALA A 719 -10.09 3.72 -29.31
N ILE A 720 -9.22 3.79 -30.32
CA ILE A 720 -9.54 3.55 -31.72
C ILE A 720 -8.56 2.50 -32.25
N GLU A 721 -9.08 1.39 -32.77
CA GLU A 721 -8.27 0.33 -33.37
C GLU A 721 -8.89 -0.23 -34.65
N ALA A 722 -8.05 -0.70 -35.58
CA ALA A 722 -8.51 -1.39 -36.78
C ALA A 722 -9.22 -2.72 -36.41
N ASN A 723 -10.32 -3.03 -37.10
CA ASN A 723 -11.10 -4.22 -36.83
C ASN A 723 -10.42 -5.49 -37.40
N LYS A 724 -9.88 -6.35 -36.53
CA LYS A 724 -9.15 -7.58 -36.92
C LYS A 724 -9.99 -8.64 -37.65
N SER A 725 -11.32 -8.47 -37.75
CA SER A 725 -12.23 -9.47 -38.33
C SER A 725 -12.50 -9.30 -39.85
N ALA A 726 -11.86 -8.33 -40.51
CA ALA A 726 -11.95 -8.13 -41.95
C ALA A 726 -10.75 -8.77 -42.69
N GLU A 727 -10.70 -10.10 -42.76
CA GLU A 727 -9.84 -10.79 -43.74
C GLU A 727 -10.37 -10.48 -45.16
N GLY A 728 -9.70 -9.56 -45.88
CA GLY A 728 -9.87 -9.41 -47.33
C GLY A 728 -10.22 -8.02 -47.88
N SER A 729 -10.13 -6.92 -47.13
CA SER A 729 -10.28 -5.58 -47.71
C SER A 729 -8.93 -4.91 -47.96
N ASP A 730 -8.64 -4.57 -49.22
CA ASP A 730 -7.58 -3.64 -49.67
C ASP A 730 -7.86 -2.20 -49.19
N SER A 731 -8.05 -1.97 -47.88
CA SER A 731 -8.16 -0.63 -47.31
C SER A 731 -6.86 -0.26 -46.58
N GLU A 732 -6.35 0.93 -46.87
CA GLU A 732 -5.20 1.56 -46.21
C GLU A 732 -5.39 1.73 -44.68
N ALA A 733 -6.54 1.36 -44.12
CA ALA A 733 -6.92 1.48 -42.71
C ALA A 733 -6.50 0.29 -41.82
N ALA A 734 -5.80 -0.72 -42.36
CA ALA A 734 -5.51 -1.98 -41.69
C ALA A 734 -4.58 -1.91 -40.45
N GLY A 735 -4.09 -0.74 -40.04
CA GLY A 735 -3.11 -0.57 -38.96
C GLY A 735 -3.36 0.52 -37.93
N ILE A 736 -4.48 1.26 -37.99
CA ILE A 736 -4.71 2.39 -37.07
C ILE A 736 -4.85 1.88 -35.63
N LYS A 737 -4.08 2.49 -34.72
CA LYS A 737 -4.15 2.28 -33.27
C LYS A 737 -3.90 3.61 -32.56
N ALA A 738 -4.94 4.21 -32.00
CA ALA A 738 -4.84 5.53 -31.39
C ALA A 738 -5.70 5.64 -30.14
N VAL A 739 -5.35 6.58 -29.26
CA VAL A 739 -6.22 7.02 -28.18
C VAL A 739 -6.43 8.52 -28.33
N TYR A 740 -7.69 8.95 -28.36
CA TYR A 740 -8.07 10.36 -28.40
C TYR A 740 -8.71 10.75 -27.07
N VAL A 741 -8.19 11.81 -26.46
CA VAL A 741 -8.67 12.40 -25.22
C VAL A 741 -9.02 13.85 -25.50
N ALA A 742 -10.28 14.23 -25.28
CA ALA A 742 -10.79 15.58 -25.55
C ALA A 742 -10.45 16.59 -24.41
N ASP A 743 -9.36 16.36 -23.70
CA ASP A 743 -8.87 17.20 -22.61
C ASP A 743 -7.36 16.96 -22.43
N MET A 744 -6.55 18.01 -22.44
CA MET A 744 -5.12 17.88 -22.10
C MET A 744 -4.87 18.08 -20.62
N ASP A 745 -5.77 18.75 -19.89
CA ASP A 745 -5.61 19.01 -18.47
C ASP A 745 -5.65 17.69 -17.66
N ILE A 746 -6.07 16.56 -18.23
CA ILE A 746 -5.92 15.23 -17.62
C ILE A 746 -4.46 14.89 -17.26
N ILE A 747 -3.47 15.43 -17.99
CA ILE A 747 -2.05 15.15 -17.73
C ILE A 747 -1.34 16.25 -16.92
N LEU A 748 -2.08 17.13 -16.22
CA LEU A 748 -1.49 18.22 -15.45
C LEU A 748 -0.39 17.79 -14.46
N PRO A 749 0.70 18.57 -14.32
CA PRO A 749 1.78 18.28 -13.36
C PRO A 749 1.29 18.12 -11.92
N GLU A 750 0.23 18.85 -11.53
CA GLU A 750 -0.38 18.82 -10.21
C GLU A 750 -0.84 17.43 -9.82
N PHE A 751 -1.28 16.58 -10.77
CA PHE A 751 -1.67 15.21 -10.45
C PHE A 751 -0.50 14.32 -10.01
N LEU A 752 0.73 14.60 -10.46
CA LEU A 752 1.92 13.93 -9.95
C LEU A 752 2.25 14.40 -8.53
N LEU A 753 2.05 15.69 -8.24
CA LEU A 753 2.28 16.26 -6.90
C LEU A 753 1.26 15.74 -5.88
N ILE A 754 -0.03 15.72 -6.24
CA ILE A 754 -1.12 15.15 -5.42
C ILE A 754 -0.84 13.68 -5.10
N ARG A 755 -0.31 12.92 -6.06
CA ARG A 755 0.08 11.53 -5.85
C ARG A 755 1.26 11.39 -4.88
N ALA A 756 2.32 12.17 -5.09
CA ALA A 756 3.56 12.10 -4.29
C ALA A 756 3.37 12.58 -2.84
N ASP A 757 2.52 13.58 -2.62
CA ASP A 757 2.22 14.11 -1.29
C ASP A 757 0.73 14.50 -1.14
N PRO A 758 -0.15 13.52 -0.83
CA PRO A 758 -1.58 13.75 -0.74
C PRO A 758 -1.99 14.65 0.44
N ASP A 759 -1.13 14.80 1.46
CA ASP A 759 -1.43 15.59 2.66
C ASP A 759 -1.00 17.08 2.50
N GLN A 760 -0.27 17.45 1.44
CA GLN A 760 0.20 18.83 1.21
C GLN A 760 -0.85 19.77 0.62
N ILE A 761 -1.72 19.29 -0.28
CA ILE A 761 -2.52 20.17 -1.15
C ILE A 761 -3.89 20.51 -0.52
N SER A 762 -4.42 19.67 0.37
CA SER A 762 -5.62 19.99 1.15
C SER A 762 -5.81 19.02 2.34
N ASP A 763 -6.70 19.36 3.30
CA ASP A 763 -7.20 18.41 4.32
C ASP A 763 -8.03 17.25 3.68
N MET A 764 -8.08 17.14 2.34
CA MET A 764 -8.81 16.14 1.57
C MET A 764 -7.86 15.22 0.81
N ARG A 765 -8.10 13.92 0.94
CA ARG A 765 -7.34 12.89 0.20
C ARG A 765 -7.96 12.67 -1.17
N PHE A 766 -7.36 13.26 -2.19
CA PHE A 766 -7.73 13.02 -3.58
C PHE A 766 -7.31 11.61 -4.02
N GLN A 767 -8.16 10.93 -4.80
CA GLN A 767 -7.91 9.57 -5.30
C GLN A 767 -7.77 9.53 -6.83
N PHE A 768 -7.33 10.63 -7.43
CA PHE A 768 -7.24 10.77 -8.87
C PHE A 768 -6.23 9.80 -9.49
N GLN A 769 -6.67 9.04 -10.48
CA GLN A 769 -5.84 8.08 -11.22
C GLN A 769 -5.44 8.61 -12.61
N ASN A 770 -5.46 9.93 -12.81
CA ASN A 770 -5.05 10.62 -14.04
C ASN A 770 -3.70 10.16 -14.62
N VAL A 771 -2.66 10.14 -13.78
CA VAL A 771 -1.33 9.69 -14.21
C VAL A 771 -1.33 8.20 -14.55
N THR A 772 -2.11 7.39 -13.84
CA THR A 772 -2.27 5.96 -14.15
C THR A 772 -2.97 5.78 -15.50
N PHE A 773 -4.04 6.53 -15.77
CA PHE A 773 -4.73 6.52 -17.06
C PHE A 773 -3.76 6.90 -18.19
N ALA A 774 -2.98 7.97 -18.04
CA ALA A 774 -1.99 8.38 -19.04
C ALA A 774 -0.93 7.28 -19.29
N LEU A 775 -0.40 6.64 -18.24
CA LEU A 775 0.55 5.53 -18.39
C LEU A 775 -0.09 4.30 -19.04
N ASN A 776 -1.33 3.94 -18.67
CA ASN A 776 -2.10 2.85 -19.29
C ASN A 776 -2.30 3.08 -20.79
N VAL A 777 -2.57 4.32 -21.21
CA VAL A 777 -2.68 4.70 -22.63
C VAL A 777 -1.37 4.41 -23.37
N ILE A 778 -0.23 4.83 -22.83
CA ILE A 778 1.07 4.61 -23.46
C ILE A 778 1.43 3.13 -23.49
N ASP A 779 1.27 2.40 -22.37
CA ASP A 779 1.56 0.97 -22.28
C ASP A 779 0.69 0.15 -23.25
N TRP A 780 -0.59 0.52 -23.41
CA TRP A 780 -1.46 -0.11 -24.40
C TRP A 780 -0.99 0.17 -25.82
N LEU A 781 -0.62 1.41 -26.16
CA LEU A 781 -0.14 1.79 -27.49
C LEU A 781 1.15 1.05 -27.87
N THR A 782 2.13 1.02 -26.97
CA THR A 782 3.42 0.32 -27.16
C THR A 782 3.31 -1.20 -27.08
N GLY A 783 2.16 -1.73 -26.63
CA GLY A 783 1.89 -3.17 -26.55
C GLY A 783 2.44 -3.85 -25.29
N ASP A 784 2.86 -3.11 -24.27
CA ASP A 784 3.29 -3.66 -22.98
C ASP A 784 2.11 -3.76 -21.98
N THR A 785 1.03 -4.43 -22.37
CA THR A 785 -0.17 -4.57 -21.53
C THR A 785 0.08 -5.30 -20.21
N SER A 786 1.18 -6.05 -20.09
CA SER A 786 1.63 -6.66 -18.84
C SER A 786 1.80 -5.64 -17.70
N PHE A 787 2.22 -4.40 -18.01
CA PHE A 787 2.34 -3.37 -16.98
C PHE A 787 0.99 -2.89 -16.45
N ILE A 788 -0.04 -2.91 -17.30
CA ILE A 788 -1.41 -2.57 -16.91
C ILE A 788 -1.92 -3.64 -15.93
N ASP A 789 -1.74 -4.92 -16.24
CA ASP A 789 -2.14 -6.03 -15.36
C ASP A 789 -1.46 -5.94 -13.99
N VAL A 790 -0.16 -5.62 -13.96
CA VAL A 790 0.59 -5.44 -12.71
C VAL A 790 0.11 -4.21 -11.94
N ARG A 791 -0.22 -3.11 -12.63
CA ARG A 791 -0.71 -1.87 -12.00
C ARG A 791 -2.10 -2.04 -11.41
N ASN A 792 -2.93 -2.90 -12.00
CA ASN A 792 -4.25 -3.26 -11.49
C ASN A 792 -4.19 -4.31 -10.37
N HIS A 793 -3.04 -4.95 -10.17
CA HIS A 793 -2.83 -5.89 -9.07
C HIS A 793 -2.56 -5.12 -7.77
N GLU A 794 -3.62 -4.82 -7.03
CA GLU A 794 -3.52 -4.27 -5.68
C GLU A 794 -3.90 -5.33 -4.63
N PRO A 795 -2.93 -5.80 -3.81
CA PRO A 795 -3.25 -6.67 -2.70
C PRO A 795 -4.12 -5.94 -1.67
N ILE A 796 -5.06 -6.69 -1.07
CA ILE A 796 -5.97 -6.14 -0.08
C ILE A 796 -5.39 -6.36 1.31
N TYR A 797 -5.07 -5.27 1.99
CA TYR A 797 -4.59 -5.31 3.37
C TYR A 797 -5.74 -5.05 4.34
N ALA A 798 -5.81 -5.83 5.41
CA ALA A 798 -6.72 -5.57 6.50
C ALA A 798 -6.20 -4.37 7.32
N SER A 799 -6.95 -3.27 7.35
CA SER A 799 -6.66 -2.10 8.20
C SER A 799 -7.44 -2.15 9.51
N LEU A 800 -7.03 -1.35 10.50
CA LEU A 800 -7.77 -1.21 11.77
C LEU A 800 -8.99 -0.30 11.57
N ARG A 801 -10.02 -0.80 10.86
CA ARG A 801 -11.23 -0.06 10.48
C ARG A 801 -11.90 0.70 11.63
N MET A 802 -11.89 0.13 12.84
CA MET A 802 -12.41 0.82 14.03
C MET A 802 -11.63 2.10 14.35
N ILE A 803 -10.30 2.08 14.19
CA ILE A 803 -9.47 3.26 14.37
C ILE A 803 -9.65 4.23 13.20
N ASP A 804 -9.79 3.73 11.98
CA ASP A 804 -10.10 4.55 10.80
C ASP A 804 -11.44 5.28 10.96
N SER A 805 -12.49 4.61 11.44
CA SER A 805 -13.81 5.20 11.65
C SER A 805 -13.80 6.25 12.77
N VAL A 806 -13.08 6.00 13.86
CA VAL A 806 -12.88 6.98 14.94
C VAL A 806 -12.09 8.19 14.43
N LYS A 807 -11.02 7.98 13.64
CA LYS A 807 -10.25 9.05 12.99
C LYS A 807 -11.13 9.85 12.02
N GLU A 808 -11.97 9.18 11.23
CA GLU A 808 -12.88 9.82 10.27
C GLU A 808 -13.98 10.62 10.97
N GLU A 809 -14.55 10.10 12.06
CA GLU A 809 -15.52 10.80 12.90
C GLU A 809 -14.89 12.04 13.53
N ALA A 810 -13.70 11.90 14.13
CA ALA A 810 -12.90 13.01 14.64
C ALA A 810 -12.61 14.07 13.56
N ALA A 811 -12.20 13.64 12.37
CA ALA A 811 -11.96 14.53 11.23
C ALA A 811 -13.26 15.20 10.74
N SER A 812 -14.39 14.50 10.78
CA SER A 812 -15.71 15.06 10.43
C SER A 812 -16.16 16.12 11.44
N LEU A 813 -15.89 15.90 12.72
CA LEU A 813 -16.17 16.84 13.79
C LEU A 813 -15.30 18.10 13.64
N VAL A 814 -14.00 17.93 13.41
CA VAL A 814 -13.08 19.04 13.11
C VAL A 814 -13.58 19.82 11.89
N ARG A 815 -13.97 19.14 10.80
CA ARG A 815 -14.53 19.76 9.60
C ARG A 815 -15.81 20.55 9.88
N LYS A 816 -16.73 20.00 10.67
CA LYS A 816 -17.98 20.66 11.05
C LYS A 816 -17.72 21.90 11.90
N ARG A 817 -16.89 21.80 12.93
CA ARG A 817 -16.49 22.93 13.79
C ARG A 817 -15.73 24.00 13.02
N SER A 818 -14.84 23.61 12.11
CA SER A 818 -14.11 24.54 11.25
C SER A 818 -15.07 25.34 10.36
N ARG A 819 -16.10 24.68 9.78
CA ARG A 819 -17.17 25.37 9.03
C ARG A 819 -18.01 26.31 9.89
N GLU A 820 -18.35 25.89 11.12
CA GLU A 820 -19.05 26.76 12.08
C GLU A 820 -18.22 28.03 12.37
N PHE A 821 -16.92 27.87 12.63
CA PHE A 821 -16.02 29.01 12.88
C PHE A 821 -15.80 29.86 11.63
N GLN A 822 -15.77 29.26 10.44
CA GLN A 822 -15.69 29.99 9.16
C GLN A 822 -16.95 30.84 8.93
N THR A 823 -18.13 30.25 9.13
CA THR A 823 -19.40 30.96 8.99
C THR A 823 -19.48 32.14 9.98
N GLN A 824 -19.09 31.92 11.23
CA GLN A 824 -19.02 32.99 12.24
C GLN A 824 -18.03 34.08 11.86
N TYR A 825 -16.87 33.72 11.30
CA TYR A 825 -15.89 34.66 10.79
C TYR A 825 -16.48 35.50 9.65
N ASP A 826 -17.07 34.88 8.64
CA ASP A 826 -17.66 35.55 7.48
C ASP A 826 -18.83 36.47 7.89
N GLU A 827 -19.69 36.02 8.80
CA GLU A 827 -20.77 36.84 9.37
C GLU A 827 -20.21 38.06 10.12
N THR A 828 -19.19 37.87 10.98
CA THR A 828 -18.60 38.96 11.76
C THR A 828 -17.89 39.98 10.87
N ILE A 829 -17.20 39.52 9.81
CA ILE A 829 -16.56 40.40 8.82
C ILE A 829 -17.60 41.16 8.02
N ARG A 830 -18.67 40.50 7.58
CA ARG A 830 -19.77 41.16 6.87
C ARG A 830 -20.40 42.25 7.73
N GLU A 831 -20.69 41.96 9.01
CA GLU A 831 -21.22 42.96 9.94
C GLU A 831 -20.24 44.13 10.18
N ALA A 832 -18.93 43.86 10.24
CA ALA A 832 -17.92 44.89 10.40
C ALA A 832 -17.80 45.78 9.15
N GLN A 833 -17.83 45.18 7.96
CA GLN A 833 -17.85 45.89 6.67
C GLN A 833 -19.11 46.76 6.54
N GLU A 834 -20.29 46.21 6.81
CA GLU A 834 -21.55 46.96 6.77
C GLU A 834 -21.53 48.18 7.70
N LYS A 835 -20.99 48.03 8.93
CA LYS A 835 -20.83 49.16 9.86
C LYS A 835 -19.84 50.21 9.35
N SER A 836 -18.72 49.77 8.79
CA SER A 836 -17.71 50.68 8.23
C SER A 836 -18.24 51.44 7.02
N ASP A 837 -18.97 50.75 6.12
CA ASP A 837 -19.61 51.35 4.95
C ASP A 837 -20.67 52.37 5.37
N GLN A 838 -21.49 52.08 6.38
CA GLN A 838 -22.44 53.04 6.95
C GLN A 838 -21.74 54.29 7.51
N GLU A 839 -20.62 54.12 8.22
CA GLU A 839 -19.84 55.24 8.76
C GLU A 839 -19.18 56.10 7.67
N VAL A 840 -18.77 55.50 6.55
CA VAL A 840 -18.18 56.22 5.40
C VAL A 840 -19.27 56.86 4.52
N GLN A 841 -20.44 56.24 4.41
CA GLN A 841 -21.57 56.72 3.60
C GLN A 841 -22.10 58.07 4.08
N ALA A 842 -22.19 58.29 5.40
CA ALA A 842 -22.60 59.59 5.95
C ALA A 842 -21.68 60.75 5.54
N LEU A 843 -20.36 60.51 5.44
CA LEU A 843 -19.42 61.53 4.93
C LEU A 843 -19.45 61.64 3.41
N ARG A 844 -19.74 60.55 2.71
CA ARG A 844 -19.89 60.54 1.25
C ARG A 844 -21.05 61.45 0.82
N GLU A 845 -22.20 61.31 1.48
CA GLU A 845 -23.38 62.17 1.28
C GLU A 845 -23.10 63.64 1.65
N GLU A 846 -22.30 63.89 2.70
CA GLU A 846 -21.89 65.25 3.08
C GLU A 846 -20.98 65.89 2.02
N ILE A 847 -20.07 65.12 1.41
CA ILE A 847 -19.20 65.57 0.32
C ILE A 847 -19.98 65.81 -0.97
N GLU A 848 -20.94 64.94 -1.28
CA GLU A 848 -21.82 65.06 -2.45
C GLU A 848 -22.68 66.33 -2.37
N LYS A 849 -23.27 66.62 -1.20
CA LYS A 849 -23.96 67.90 -0.94
C LYS A 849 -23.05 69.11 -1.09
N LEU A 850 -21.81 69.05 -0.58
CA LEU A 850 -20.83 70.13 -0.74
C LEU A 850 -20.35 70.30 -2.19
N GLN A 851 -20.43 69.24 -3.01
CA GLN A 851 -20.19 69.30 -4.45
C GLN A 851 -21.38 69.92 -5.20
N GLU A 852 -22.62 69.64 -4.80
CA GLU A 852 -23.84 70.28 -5.32
C GLU A 852 -23.92 71.78 -4.93
N ASP A 853 -23.63 72.14 -3.67
CA ASP A 853 -23.59 73.53 -3.18
C ASP A 853 -22.51 74.38 -3.89
N ARG A 854 -21.50 73.73 -4.49
CA ARG A 854 -20.49 74.40 -5.32
C ARG A 854 -21.05 74.86 -6.67
N GLU A 855 -22.01 74.13 -7.24
CA GLU A 855 -22.66 74.52 -8.51
C GLU A 855 -23.48 75.81 -8.35
N THR A 856 -23.84 76.19 -7.11
CA THR A 856 -24.54 77.43 -6.76
C THR A 856 -23.64 78.58 -6.26
N GLY A 857 -22.31 78.38 -6.19
CA GLY A 857 -21.31 79.45 -6.03
C GLY A 857 -20.97 79.91 -4.60
N SER A 858 -21.29 79.11 -3.56
CA SER A 858 -21.25 79.56 -2.15
C SER A 858 -20.10 78.99 -1.28
N VAL A 859 -19.13 78.22 -1.84
CA VAL A 859 -18.09 77.54 -1.03
C VAL A 859 -16.64 77.75 -1.56
N PRO A 860 -15.67 78.17 -0.72
CA PRO A 860 -14.25 78.33 -1.10
C PRO A 860 -13.50 77.00 -1.38
N GLN A 861 -12.63 76.99 -2.40
CA GLN A 861 -11.89 75.80 -2.87
C GLN A 861 -10.93 75.17 -1.82
N SER A 862 -10.49 75.94 -0.83
CA SER A 862 -9.68 75.46 0.29
C SER A 862 -10.45 74.49 1.20
N VAL A 863 -11.73 74.79 1.47
CA VAL A 863 -12.60 74.02 2.38
C VAL A 863 -12.94 72.64 1.79
N LEU A 864 -13.17 72.57 0.47
CA LEU A 864 -13.44 71.31 -0.23
C LEU A 864 -12.20 70.39 -0.26
N ARG A 865 -11.00 70.95 -0.50
CA ARG A 865 -9.75 70.16 -0.47
C ARG A 865 -9.48 69.62 0.94
N GLU A 866 -9.68 70.43 1.96
CA GLU A 866 -9.53 70.04 3.36
C GLU A 866 -10.49 68.89 3.74
N LYS A 867 -11.78 69.01 3.36
CA LYS A 867 -12.79 67.96 3.57
C LYS A 867 -12.49 66.68 2.80
N LEU A 868 -12.00 66.77 1.55
CA LEU A 868 -11.58 65.61 0.75
C LEU A 868 -10.37 64.90 1.35
N THR A 869 -9.37 65.64 1.83
CA THR A 869 -8.23 65.03 2.56
C THR A 869 -8.67 64.41 3.88
N ALA A 870 -9.58 65.04 4.62
CA ALA A 870 -10.13 64.48 5.85
C ALA A 870 -10.93 63.20 5.59
N PHE A 871 -11.68 63.14 4.48
CA PHE A 871 -12.38 61.94 4.03
C PHE A 871 -11.43 60.81 3.68
N GLN A 872 -10.39 61.08 2.87
CA GLN A 872 -9.38 60.08 2.51
C GLN A 872 -8.66 59.52 3.75
N ILE A 873 -8.31 60.38 4.72
CA ILE A 873 -7.69 59.96 5.99
C ILE A 873 -8.65 59.10 6.81
N LYS A 874 -9.94 59.48 6.89
CA LYS A 874 -10.95 58.73 7.64
C LYS A 874 -11.25 57.38 6.99
N GLN A 875 -11.37 57.33 5.67
CA GLN A 875 -11.54 56.10 4.89
C GLN A 875 -10.33 55.16 5.08
N ALA A 876 -9.11 55.69 4.98
CA ALA A 876 -7.89 54.90 5.21
C ALA A 876 -7.79 54.37 6.65
N ASN A 877 -8.20 55.15 7.66
CA ASN A 877 -8.25 54.70 9.04
C ASN A 877 -9.30 53.61 9.27
N GLN A 878 -10.48 53.73 8.65
CA GLN A 878 -11.52 52.70 8.72
C GLN A 878 -11.07 51.39 8.07
N GLN A 879 -10.47 51.47 6.88
CA GLN A 879 -9.86 50.32 6.20
C GLN A 879 -8.83 49.62 7.10
N ARG A 880 -7.94 50.39 7.73
CA ARG A 880 -6.93 49.84 8.65
C ARG A 880 -7.54 49.18 9.89
N ILE A 881 -8.64 49.70 10.41
CA ILE A 881 -9.36 49.09 11.54
C ILE A 881 -9.98 47.76 11.12
N LEU A 882 -10.60 47.71 9.93
CA LEU A 882 -11.14 46.47 9.36
C LEU A 882 -10.03 45.43 9.15
N ASP A 883 -8.89 45.82 8.57
CA ASP A 883 -7.76 44.92 8.35
C ASP A 883 -7.23 44.32 9.67
N VAL A 884 -7.11 45.13 10.73
CA VAL A 884 -6.68 44.66 12.06
C VAL A 884 -7.73 43.74 12.70
N GLN A 885 -9.01 44.06 12.57
CA GLN A 885 -10.09 43.18 13.05
C GLN A 885 -10.11 41.86 12.29
N GLN A 886 -9.93 41.91 10.97
CA GLN A 886 -9.86 40.74 10.10
C GLN A 886 -8.69 39.84 10.48
N ALA A 887 -7.50 40.41 10.68
CA ALA A 887 -6.33 39.67 11.16
C ALA A 887 -6.54 39.07 12.56
N LYS A 888 -7.19 39.79 13.48
CA LYS A 888 -7.49 39.29 14.83
C LYS A 888 -8.47 38.12 14.78
N LEU A 889 -9.57 38.26 14.05
CA LEU A 889 -10.59 37.22 13.90
C LEU A 889 -10.04 36.00 13.16
N GLN A 890 -9.15 36.21 12.20
CA GLN A 890 -8.45 35.14 11.52
C GLN A 890 -7.57 34.33 12.49
N ASN A 891 -6.76 35.00 13.31
CA ASN A 891 -5.94 34.33 14.33
C ASN A 891 -6.80 33.58 15.37
N GLU A 892 -7.92 34.17 15.81
CA GLU A 892 -8.83 33.52 16.76
C GLU A 892 -9.49 32.27 16.15
N ARG A 893 -9.93 32.36 14.88
CA ARG A 893 -10.45 31.22 14.13
C ARG A 893 -9.41 30.11 14.04
N GLU A 894 -8.17 30.44 13.69
CA GLU A 894 -7.07 29.47 13.59
C GLU A 894 -6.77 28.79 14.94
N GLN A 895 -6.75 29.55 16.04
CA GLN A 895 -6.57 28.98 17.39
C GLN A 895 -7.71 28.03 17.77
N LYS A 896 -8.97 28.41 17.53
CA LYS A 896 -10.13 27.54 17.80
C LYS A 896 -10.09 26.25 16.98
N ILE A 897 -9.68 26.34 15.70
CA ILE A 897 -9.51 25.16 14.85
C ILE A 897 -8.39 24.26 15.41
N GLN A 898 -7.28 24.82 15.87
CA GLN A 898 -6.18 24.06 16.49
C GLN A 898 -6.62 23.36 17.79
N ASP A 899 -7.41 24.02 18.64
CA ASP A 899 -7.91 23.44 19.89
C ASP A 899 -8.84 22.25 19.63
N VAL A 900 -9.80 22.39 18.71
CA VAL A 900 -10.70 21.30 18.33
C VAL A 900 -9.91 20.12 17.73
N ARG A 901 -8.88 20.40 16.91
CA ARG A 901 -8.00 19.35 16.37
C ARG A 901 -7.28 18.59 17.48
N ARG A 902 -6.72 19.32 18.46
CA ARG A 902 -6.01 18.73 19.60
C ARG A 902 -6.92 17.85 20.46
N GLU A 903 -8.15 18.29 20.72
CA GLU A 903 -9.14 17.51 21.47
C GLU A 903 -9.50 16.22 20.73
N ALA A 904 -9.79 16.32 19.43
CA ALA A 904 -10.15 15.18 18.59
C ALA A 904 -9.04 14.11 18.55
N GLU A 905 -7.77 14.50 18.48
CA GLU A 905 -6.63 13.56 18.52
C GLU A 905 -6.39 12.94 19.89
N GLN A 906 -6.66 13.67 20.98
CA GLN A 906 -6.60 13.13 22.34
C GLN A 906 -7.67 12.05 22.53
N GLU A 907 -8.88 12.24 21.99
CA GLU A 907 -9.93 11.22 21.98
C GLU A 907 -9.51 9.96 21.22
N VAL A 908 -8.95 10.12 20.01
CA VAL A 908 -8.40 8.99 19.23
C VAL A 908 -7.35 8.23 20.04
N THR A 909 -6.40 8.94 20.67
CA THR A 909 -5.33 8.33 21.47
C THR A 909 -5.89 7.64 22.73
N ALA A 910 -6.90 8.22 23.37
CA ALA A 910 -7.55 7.63 24.53
C ALA A 910 -8.24 6.30 24.17
N ILE A 911 -8.95 6.27 23.03
CA ILE A 911 -9.59 5.06 22.52
C ILE A 911 -8.54 3.98 22.21
N GLN A 912 -7.44 4.34 21.54
CA GLN A 912 -6.33 3.41 21.28
C GLN A 912 -5.78 2.79 22.58
N ASN A 913 -5.56 3.60 23.63
CA ASN A 913 -5.07 3.11 24.91
C ASN A 913 -6.07 2.20 25.65
N GLN A 914 -7.37 2.49 25.53
CA GLN A 914 -8.42 1.61 26.06
C GLN A 914 -8.43 0.26 25.35
N VAL A 915 -8.35 0.27 24.01
CA VAL A 915 -8.23 -0.96 23.20
C VAL A 915 -6.98 -1.74 23.60
N LYS A 916 -5.80 -1.11 23.71
CA LYS A 916 -4.56 -1.76 24.15
C LYS A 916 -4.73 -2.49 25.48
N THR A 917 -5.36 -1.82 26.44
CA THR A 917 -5.59 -2.37 27.77
C THR A 917 -6.56 -3.56 27.72
N ALA A 918 -7.66 -3.43 26.98
CA ALA A 918 -8.64 -4.51 26.79
C ALA A 918 -8.02 -5.72 26.07
N ALA A 919 -7.21 -5.47 25.04
CA ALA A 919 -6.50 -6.46 24.24
C ALA A 919 -5.51 -7.30 25.05
N VAL A 920 -4.94 -6.76 26.13
CA VAL A 920 -4.00 -7.50 27.00
C VAL A 920 -4.73 -8.23 28.14
N ILE A 921 -5.74 -7.61 28.73
CA ILE A 921 -6.40 -8.14 29.94
C ILE A 921 -7.46 -9.19 29.61
N LEU A 922 -8.35 -8.93 28.64
CA LEU A 922 -9.46 -9.83 28.31
C LEU A 922 -9.01 -11.25 27.96
N PRO A 923 -7.92 -11.45 27.18
CA PRO A 923 -7.39 -12.78 26.86
C PRO A 923 -7.00 -13.65 28.04
N CYS A 924 -6.60 -13.03 29.15
CA CYS A 924 -6.11 -13.74 30.33
C CYS A 924 -7.27 -14.36 31.13
N ILE A 925 -8.50 -13.86 30.94
CA ILE A 925 -9.67 -14.23 31.74
C ILE A 925 -10.11 -15.69 31.49
N PRO A 926 -10.30 -16.18 30.24
CA PRO A 926 -10.77 -17.54 30.02
C PRO A 926 -9.86 -18.64 30.61
N PRO A 927 -8.52 -18.62 30.39
CA PRO A 927 -7.62 -19.60 31.01
C PRO A 927 -7.68 -19.58 32.54
N LEU A 928 -7.81 -18.39 33.13
CA LEU A 928 -7.87 -18.19 34.57
C LEU A 928 -9.18 -18.72 35.17
N ILE A 929 -10.32 -18.51 34.50
CA ILE A 929 -11.62 -19.08 34.89
C ILE A 929 -11.57 -20.62 34.87
N VAL A 930 -11.04 -21.21 33.79
CA VAL A 930 -10.89 -22.67 33.70
C VAL A 930 -9.98 -23.20 34.80
N GLY A 931 -8.87 -22.51 35.07
CA GLY A 931 -7.96 -22.86 36.16
C GLY A 931 -8.61 -22.82 37.54
N ILE A 932 -9.40 -21.78 37.83
CA ILE A 932 -10.18 -21.68 39.08
C ILE A 932 -11.21 -22.80 39.18
N MET A 933 -11.94 -23.09 38.10
CA MET A 933 -12.94 -24.16 38.09
C MET A 933 -12.32 -25.53 38.35
N VAL A 934 -11.18 -25.83 37.73
CA VAL A 934 -10.46 -27.10 37.94
C VAL A 934 -9.89 -27.19 39.35
N PHE A 935 -9.32 -26.10 39.88
CA PHE A 935 -8.87 -26.05 41.27
C PHE A 935 -10.01 -26.30 42.26
N ALA A 936 -11.15 -25.64 42.05
CA ALA A 936 -12.34 -25.82 42.88
C ALA A 936 -12.87 -27.25 42.80
N SER A 937 -13.01 -27.81 41.59
CA SER A 937 -13.42 -29.19 41.33
C SER A 937 -12.52 -30.19 42.05
N ARG A 938 -11.20 -30.00 41.94
CA ARG A 938 -10.22 -30.86 42.59
C ARG A 938 -10.33 -30.79 44.11
N ARG A 939 -10.40 -29.57 44.68
CA ARG A 939 -10.53 -29.37 46.13
C ARG A 939 -11.83 -29.93 46.69
N LEU A 940 -12.91 -29.94 45.90
CA LEU A 940 -14.18 -30.58 46.25
C LEU A 940 -14.04 -32.11 46.28
N ARG A 941 -13.44 -32.73 45.26
CA ARG A 941 -13.17 -34.18 45.23
C ARG A 941 -12.25 -34.65 46.34
N GLU A 942 -11.23 -33.85 46.67
CA GLU A 942 -10.34 -34.13 47.82
C GLU A 942 -11.11 -34.09 49.16
N ARG A 943 -12.20 -33.30 49.25
CA ARG A 943 -13.06 -33.21 50.44
C ARG A 943 -14.11 -34.30 50.55
N GLU A 944 -14.54 -34.93 49.44
CA GLU A 944 -15.56 -36.00 49.45
C GLU A 944 -15.11 -37.26 50.22
N ASN A 945 -13.80 -37.54 50.27
CA ASN A 945 -13.23 -38.70 50.96
C ASN A 945 -12.72 -38.43 52.39
N ILE A 946 -12.92 -37.20 52.90
CA ILE A 946 -12.50 -36.82 54.26
C ILE A 946 -13.74 -36.80 55.15
N SER A 947 -13.75 -37.62 56.22
CA SER A 947 -14.84 -37.60 57.19
C SER A 947 -15.04 -36.18 57.75
N LYS A 948 -16.30 -35.75 57.94
CA LYS A 948 -16.61 -34.41 58.49
C LYS A 948 -15.88 -34.08 59.80
N SER A 949 -15.45 -35.11 60.55
CA SER A 949 -14.66 -35.00 61.77
C SER A 949 -13.17 -34.66 61.60
N ARG A 950 -12.63 -34.68 60.38
CA ARG A 950 -11.21 -34.38 60.07
C ARG A 950 -11.00 -33.10 59.26
N LEU A 951 -12.07 -32.38 58.92
CA LEU A 951 -11.99 -31.06 58.31
C LEU A 951 -11.74 -30.02 59.41
N LYS A 952 -10.48 -29.64 59.63
CA LYS A 952 -10.11 -28.39 60.29
C LYS A 952 -9.81 -27.32 59.25
#